data_AF-A0A429BQ81-F1
#
_entry.id   AF-A0A429BQ81-F1
#
_cell.length_a   1.000
_cell.length_b   1.000
_cell.length_c   1.000
_cell.angle_alpha   90.00
_cell.angle_beta   90.00
_cell.angle_gamma   90.00
#
_symmetry.space_group_name_H-M   'P 1'
#
loop_
_entity.id
_entity.type
_entity.pdbx_description
1 polymer ?
#
loop_
_entity_poly.entity_id
_entity_poly.type
_entity_poly.pdbx_seq_one_letter_code
_entity_poly.pdbx_strand_id
1 'polypeptide(L)'
;MIVVVLVAALAGVYVVAGAWGALLVLGAQCAFTLRVRKGWLLAVQAGLVYAVTLGQGASVAILGFLAGSLLVTRWWALAPAVVFSGVVIHHWRNPGDAVSTTDLAITTLLMTLVVFGLNRLVDRVAEMEATRPALAAAAVAEERLRIAAELSDGLGRGLAAIGAGARRALTAPSDAAEVLGEVVATARRSLADARAAAAGYRAMSLAPELTTARALLEAAGVGVEVRAAHTEPLGPAGALLASVLREAVTDVARRGTATLCVIETREEPAGGQVRLLVADDGRRTAEDDDPGGTGTGGVGGLGRQVAAAGGTLTRGLSSQGRYTIEAVLPTTRPPAPARREPPDVSVVLLAAVLVGFSVKALLQIPAGLLVPAIAGLSVIVILQLRSVTGRHMVALGVMAALTFAPIPVFGPIWLGSSGFLAGPVLLAFRPRTAWPLVGAILAAVWTVASLYELPGRVNVTVSTLTTGLVVYSLLRLAQLAKELHAARESLARSAVVEERLRAARDLHDLLGHSLAAILLTCELARRLPDPAQELENVLTMAEHAHHDLRSVTGEQRELSFAAEAESARKVLAAAGVEATVRLAHPGLPAEVETVLSAVLREAVTNVLRHSSARACVISTSAGDGEVGLRVRNDGAATTAPRRGSSGLGNLTTRLATLGGRLTTGAEGGWFQLDARAPLDPAGLGGDAHGVGAVARV
;
A
#
# COMPACT_ATOMS: atom_id res chain seq x y z
N MET A 1 -22.45 0.04 -9.43
CA MET A 1 -23.58 0.98 -9.64
C MET A 1 -23.47 1.75 -10.96
N ILE A 2 -22.40 2.53 -11.21
CA ILE A 2 -22.23 3.34 -12.44
C ILE A 2 -22.41 2.50 -13.72
N VAL A 3 -21.77 1.34 -13.78
CA VAL A 3 -21.89 0.37 -14.90
C VAL A 3 -23.34 0.02 -15.20
N VAL A 4 -24.12 -0.35 -14.19
CA VAL A 4 -25.52 -0.78 -14.35
C VAL A 4 -26.38 0.38 -14.85
N VAL A 5 -26.20 1.58 -14.29
CA VAL A 5 -26.95 2.77 -14.70
C VAL A 5 -26.64 3.16 -16.14
N LEU A 6 -25.37 3.11 -16.54
CA LEU A 6 -24.96 3.44 -17.91
C LEU A 6 -25.52 2.44 -18.92
N VAL A 7 -25.38 1.14 -18.63
CA VAL A 7 -25.84 0.07 -19.52
C VAL A 7 -27.37 0.14 -19.65
N ALA A 8 -28.09 0.42 -18.56
CA ALA A 8 -29.53 0.67 -18.56
C ALA A 8 -29.94 1.88 -19.42
N ALA A 9 -29.22 3.00 -19.34
CA ALA A 9 -29.48 4.18 -20.16
C ALA A 9 -29.26 3.90 -21.65
N LEU A 10 -28.20 3.17 -22.00
CA LEU A 10 -27.94 2.76 -23.38
C LEU A 10 -29.06 1.86 -23.92
N ALA A 11 -29.56 0.91 -23.13
CA ALA A 11 -30.70 0.08 -23.52
C ALA A 11 -32.01 0.86 -23.65
N GLY A 12 -32.21 1.89 -22.82
CA GLY A 12 -33.37 2.79 -22.90
C GLY A 12 -33.54 3.42 -24.28
N VAL A 13 -32.45 3.77 -24.96
CA VAL A 13 -32.48 4.29 -26.35
C VAL A 13 -33.11 3.27 -27.30
N TYR A 14 -32.76 1.99 -27.19
CA TYR A 14 -33.29 0.92 -28.05
C TYR A 14 -34.74 0.57 -27.71
N VAL A 15 -35.12 0.61 -26.42
CA VAL A 15 -36.51 0.38 -25.99
C VAL A 15 -37.44 1.47 -26.50
N VAL A 16 -37.03 2.73 -26.43
CA VAL A 16 -37.78 3.87 -27.00
C VAL A 16 -37.93 3.74 -28.52
N ALA A 17 -36.95 3.13 -29.19
CA ALA A 17 -37.03 2.79 -30.61
C ALA A 17 -37.85 1.51 -30.91
N GLY A 18 -38.52 0.91 -29.91
CA GLY A 18 -39.39 -0.25 -30.07
C GLY A 18 -38.71 -1.63 -29.99
N ALA A 19 -37.39 -1.69 -29.75
CA ALA A 19 -36.63 -2.93 -29.66
C ALA A 19 -36.57 -3.46 -28.22
N TRP A 20 -37.68 -4.02 -27.72
CA TRP A 20 -37.80 -4.56 -26.35
C TRP A 20 -36.79 -5.67 -26.04
N GLY A 21 -36.36 -6.44 -27.06
CA GLY A 21 -35.33 -7.47 -26.90
C GLY A 21 -33.96 -6.94 -26.45
N ALA A 22 -33.71 -5.63 -26.56
CA ALA A 22 -32.51 -4.99 -26.03
C ALA A 22 -32.36 -5.14 -24.50
N LEU A 23 -33.46 -5.35 -23.76
CA LEU A 23 -33.41 -5.62 -22.32
C LEU A 23 -32.75 -6.97 -21.98
N LEU A 24 -32.87 -7.97 -22.85
CA LEU A 24 -32.18 -9.26 -22.67
C LEU A 24 -30.68 -9.13 -22.95
N VAL A 25 -30.32 -8.37 -23.99
CA VAL A 25 -28.92 -8.03 -24.31
C VAL A 25 -28.28 -7.26 -23.15
N LEU A 26 -29.00 -6.33 -22.54
CA LEU A 26 -28.60 -5.60 -21.33
C LEU A 26 -28.29 -6.55 -20.16
N GLY A 27 -29.20 -7.48 -19.87
CA GLY A 27 -29.03 -8.46 -18.80
C GLY A 27 -27.78 -9.32 -19.01
N ALA A 28 -27.57 -9.78 -20.24
CA ALA A 28 -26.36 -10.51 -20.62
C ALA A 28 -25.08 -9.65 -20.49
N GLN A 29 -25.11 -8.38 -20.93
CA GLN A 29 -24.00 -7.46 -20.81
C GLN A 29 -23.64 -7.19 -19.34
N CYS A 30 -24.63 -6.90 -18.48
CA CYS A 30 -24.40 -6.68 -17.06
C CYS A 30 -23.83 -7.94 -16.39
N ALA A 31 -24.37 -9.11 -16.71
CA ALA A 31 -23.87 -10.38 -16.20
C ALA A 31 -22.41 -10.64 -16.63
N PHE A 32 -22.08 -10.37 -17.89
CA PHE A 32 -20.72 -10.51 -18.42
C PHE A 32 -19.74 -9.57 -17.72
N THR A 33 -20.14 -8.31 -17.51
CA THR A 33 -19.30 -7.30 -16.87
C THR A 33 -19.15 -7.53 -15.36
N LEU A 34 -20.12 -8.12 -14.66
CA LEU A 34 -20.14 -8.24 -13.18
C LEU A 34 -19.76 -9.63 -12.61
N ARG A 35 -19.97 -10.75 -13.33
CA ARG A 35 -19.92 -12.12 -12.75
C ARG A 35 -18.75 -13.01 -13.24
N VAL A 36 -17.69 -12.41 -13.79
CA VAL A 36 -16.53 -13.08 -14.43
C VAL A 36 -16.87 -13.60 -15.83
N ARG A 37 -16.01 -13.23 -16.79
CA ARG A 37 -16.17 -13.35 -18.26
C ARG A 37 -16.15 -14.79 -18.78
N LYS A 38 -17.17 -15.56 -18.47
CA LYS A 38 -17.30 -16.93 -18.97
C LYS A 38 -17.60 -16.94 -20.47
N GLY A 39 -16.93 -17.82 -21.22
CA GLY A 39 -17.09 -17.91 -22.69
C GLY A 39 -18.53 -18.21 -23.15
N TRP A 40 -19.31 -18.95 -22.35
CA TRP A 40 -20.71 -19.23 -22.66
C TRP A 40 -21.60 -17.97 -22.61
N LEU A 41 -21.28 -16.98 -21.76
CA LEU A 41 -22.02 -15.71 -21.71
C LEU A 41 -21.83 -14.92 -23.01
N LEU A 42 -20.65 -14.96 -23.62
CA LEU A 42 -20.42 -14.35 -24.94
C LEU A 42 -21.24 -15.03 -26.03
N ALA A 43 -21.37 -16.36 -25.98
CA ALA A 43 -22.21 -17.10 -26.94
C ALA A 43 -23.70 -16.75 -26.77
N VAL A 44 -24.19 -16.67 -25.53
CA VAL A 44 -25.56 -16.22 -25.22
C VAL A 44 -25.77 -14.78 -25.68
N GLN A 45 -24.82 -13.88 -25.39
CA GLN A 45 -24.87 -12.50 -25.82
C GLN A 45 -24.88 -12.38 -27.35
N ALA A 46 -24.05 -13.16 -28.06
CA ALA A 46 -24.05 -13.19 -29.51
C ALA A 46 -25.39 -13.64 -30.07
N GLY A 47 -25.96 -14.74 -29.55
CA GLY A 47 -27.28 -15.23 -29.95
C GLY A 47 -28.37 -14.19 -29.74
N LEU A 48 -28.41 -13.53 -28.58
CA LEU A 48 -29.39 -12.49 -28.28
C LEU A 48 -29.23 -11.27 -29.19
N VAL A 49 -28.01 -10.77 -29.39
CA VAL A 49 -27.75 -9.58 -30.21
C VAL A 49 -28.11 -9.82 -31.67
N TYR A 50 -27.76 -10.98 -32.24
CA TYR A 50 -28.15 -11.31 -33.62
C TYR A 50 -29.65 -11.59 -33.77
N ALA A 51 -30.28 -12.26 -32.80
CA ALA A 51 -31.72 -12.48 -32.80
C ALA A 51 -32.51 -11.16 -32.74
N VAL A 52 -32.06 -10.20 -31.91
CA VAL A 52 -32.69 -8.88 -31.79
C VAL A 52 -32.46 -8.03 -33.02
N THR A 53 -31.25 -8.02 -33.58
CA THR A 53 -30.98 -7.28 -34.83
C THR A 53 -31.82 -7.85 -35.96
N LEU A 54 -31.75 -9.16 -36.24
CA LEU A 54 -32.43 -9.82 -37.37
C LEU A 54 -33.96 -9.90 -37.20
N GLY A 55 -34.45 -10.23 -36.01
CA GLY A 55 -35.86 -10.55 -35.77
C GLY A 55 -36.75 -9.35 -35.42
N GLN A 56 -36.24 -8.33 -34.72
CA GLN A 56 -37.03 -7.15 -34.30
C GLN A 56 -36.71 -5.88 -35.09
N GLY A 57 -35.88 -5.98 -36.13
CA GLY A 57 -35.45 -4.81 -36.90
C GLY A 57 -34.65 -3.79 -36.07
N ALA A 58 -34.12 -4.19 -34.92
CA ALA A 58 -33.39 -3.30 -34.03
C ALA A 58 -32.17 -2.70 -34.72
N SER A 59 -31.78 -1.50 -34.27
CA SER A 59 -30.59 -0.83 -34.77
C SER A 59 -29.35 -1.72 -34.62
N VAL A 60 -28.61 -1.83 -35.71
CA VAL A 60 -27.39 -2.63 -35.82
C VAL A 60 -26.31 -2.20 -34.82
N ALA A 61 -26.38 -0.95 -34.32
CA ALA A 61 -25.48 -0.45 -33.29
C ALA A 61 -25.45 -1.30 -32.01
N ILE A 62 -26.47 -2.12 -31.76
CA ILE A 62 -26.51 -3.07 -30.64
C ILE A 62 -25.41 -4.17 -30.76
N LEU A 63 -24.87 -4.41 -31.96
CA LEU A 63 -23.69 -5.28 -32.15
C LEU A 63 -22.45 -4.75 -31.45
N GLY A 64 -22.37 -3.45 -31.17
CA GLY A 64 -21.28 -2.85 -30.42
C GLY A 64 -21.13 -3.40 -29.00
N PHE A 65 -22.21 -3.88 -28.36
CA PHE A 65 -22.13 -4.54 -27.06
C PHE A 65 -21.34 -5.85 -27.11
N LEU A 66 -21.58 -6.65 -28.14
CA LEU A 66 -20.84 -7.90 -28.37
C LEU A 66 -19.38 -7.61 -28.73
N ALA A 67 -19.15 -6.70 -29.68
CA ALA A 67 -17.81 -6.34 -30.12
C ALA A 67 -16.96 -5.77 -28.96
N GLY A 68 -17.53 -4.89 -28.14
CA GLY A 68 -16.85 -4.31 -26.98
C GLY A 68 -16.52 -5.34 -25.90
N SER A 69 -17.34 -6.38 -25.76
CA SER A 69 -17.10 -7.50 -24.85
C SER A 69 -16.03 -8.47 -25.38
N LEU A 70 -15.99 -8.69 -26.70
CA LEU A 70 -14.97 -9.50 -27.36
C LEU A 70 -13.56 -8.90 -27.21
N LEU A 71 -13.43 -7.57 -27.29
CA LEU A 71 -12.14 -6.87 -27.20
C LEU A 71 -11.39 -7.09 -25.88
N VAL A 72 -12.07 -7.50 -24.81
CA VAL A 72 -11.42 -7.78 -23.51
C VAL A 72 -11.23 -9.28 -23.24
N THR A 73 -11.33 -10.09 -24.29
CA THR A 73 -11.19 -11.55 -24.24
C THR A 73 -10.12 -12.02 -25.21
N ARG A 74 -9.72 -13.29 -25.13
CA ARG A 74 -8.80 -13.89 -26.12
C ARG A 74 -9.34 -13.91 -27.57
N TRP A 75 -10.62 -13.60 -27.77
CA TRP A 75 -11.32 -13.63 -29.06
C TRP A 75 -11.45 -12.23 -29.68
N TRP A 76 -10.63 -11.27 -29.26
CA TRP A 76 -10.68 -9.87 -29.71
C TRP A 76 -10.64 -9.72 -31.24
N ALA A 77 -9.99 -10.63 -31.96
CA ALA A 77 -9.90 -10.65 -33.41
C ALA A 77 -11.26 -10.81 -34.12
N LEU A 78 -12.30 -11.28 -33.42
CA LEU A 78 -13.66 -11.38 -33.97
C LEU A 78 -14.43 -10.05 -33.90
N ALA A 79 -14.01 -9.08 -33.08
CA ALA A 79 -14.73 -7.82 -32.91
C ALA A 79 -14.87 -7.01 -34.23
N PRO A 80 -13.82 -6.88 -35.08
CA PRO A 80 -13.96 -6.22 -36.38
C PRO A 80 -14.96 -6.92 -37.30
N ALA A 81 -14.98 -8.26 -37.29
CA ALA A 81 -15.93 -9.03 -38.09
C ALA A 81 -17.38 -8.81 -37.63
N VAL A 82 -17.62 -8.71 -36.32
CA VAL A 82 -18.94 -8.36 -35.76
C VAL A 82 -19.38 -6.96 -36.21
N VAL A 83 -18.51 -5.95 -36.10
CA VAL A 83 -18.80 -4.59 -36.56
C VAL A 83 -19.09 -4.56 -38.06
N PHE A 84 -18.27 -5.25 -38.86
CA PHE A 84 -18.45 -5.35 -40.31
C PHE A 84 -19.75 -6.06 -40.70
N SER A 85 -20.11 -7.15 -39.99
CA SER A 85 -21.38 -7.84 -40.22
C SER A 85 -22.57 -6.91 -40.03
N GLY A 86 -22.46 -5.95 -39.10
CA GLY A 86 -23.48 -4.94 -38.90
C GLY A 86 -23.64 -4.02 -40.11
N VAL A 87 -22.53 -3.51 -40.65
CA VAL A 87 -22.53 -2.68 -41.86
C VAL A 87 -23.21 -3.42 -43.02
N VAL A 88 -22.88 -4.70 -43.20
CA VAL A 88 -23.50 -5.56 -44.23
C VAL A 88 -25.00 -5.73 -44.00
N ILE A 89 -25.43 -6.04 -42.77
CA ILE A 89 -26.86 -6.20 -42.42
C ILE A 89 -27.62 -4.90 -42.69
N HIS A 90 -27.05 -3.75 -42.34
CA HIS A 90 -27.71 -2.47 -42.56
C HIS A 90 -27.81 -2.11 -44.04
N HIS A 91 -26.72 -2.29 -44.79
CA HIS A 91 -26.71 -2.04 -46.22
C HIS A 91 -27.69 -2.95 -46.96
N TRP A 92 -27.82 -4.20 -46.53
CA TRP A 92 -28.81 -5.14 -47.07
C TRP A 92 -30.25 -4.70 -46.78
N ARG A 93 -30.52 -4.11 -45.62
CA ARG A 93 -31.85 -3.56 -45.27
C ARG A 93 -32.19 -2.27 -46.03
N ASN A 94 -31.18 -1.45 -46.31
CA ASN A 94 -31.35 -0.13 -46.91
C ASN A 94 -30.40 0.02 -48.12
N PRO A 95 -30.64 -0.72 -49.21
CA PRO A 95 -29.79 -0.64 -50.39
C PRO A 95 -29.86 0.77 -50.98
N GLY A 96 -28.69 1.38 -51.21
CA GLY A 96 -28.56 2.70 -51.86
C GLY A 96 -28.39 3.90 -50.93
N ASP A 97 -28.50 3.75 -49.62
CA ASP A 97 -28.30 4.84 -48.65
C ASP A 97 -26.91 4.78 -47.98
N ALA A 98 -25.90 5.29 -48.70
CA ALA A 98 -24.51 5.29 -48.24
C ALA A 98 -24.28 6.18 -47.00
N VAL A 99 -25.09 7.23 -46.82
CA VAL A 99 -24.94 8.19 -45.72
C VAL A 99 -25.41 7.57 -44.40
N SER A 100 -26.58 6.91 -44.39
CA SER A 100 -27.07 6.22 -43.19
C SER A 100 -26.21 5.02 -42.80
N THR A 101 -25.66 4.31 -43.79
CA THR A 101 -24.70 3.22 -43.57
C THR A 101 -23.44 3.69 -42.85
N THR A 102 -22.94 4.88 -43.19
CA THR A 102 -21.75 5.49 -42.56
C THR A 102 -22.04 5.95 -41.13
N ASP A 103 -23.17 6.63 -40.89
CA ASP A 103 -23.58 7.06 -39.54
C ASP A 103 -23.74 5.88 -38.57
N LEU A 104 -24.32 4.77 -39.05
CA LEU A 104 -24.53 3.59 -38.24
C LEU A 104 -23.24 2.82 -37.96
N ALA A 105 -22.32 2.77 -38.92
CA ALA A 105 -20.99 2.19 -38.71
C ALA A 105 -20.23 2.91 -37.60
N ILE A 106 -20.23 4.25 -37.61
CA ILE A 106 -19.61 5.08 -36.56
C ILE A 106 -20.29 4.85 -35.21
N THR A 107 -21.62 4.78 -35.18
CA THR A 107 -22.39 4.52 -33.96
C THR A 107 -22.06 3.14 -33.36
N THR A 108 -21.90 2.12 -34.21
CA THR A 108 -21.51 0.76 -33.78
C THR A 108 -20.09 0.74 -33.23
N LEU A 109 -19.15 1.44 -33.86
CA LEU A 109 -17.77 1.60 -33.39
C LEU A 109 -17.71 2.34 -32.04
N LEU A 110 -18.46 3.44 -31.90
CA LEU A 110 -18.56 4.18 -30.64
C LEU A 110 -19.11 3.32 -29.51
N MET A 111 -20.18 2.57 -29.77
CA MET A 111 -20.75 1.65 -28.78
C MET A 111 -19.75 0.56 -28.38
N THR A 112 -18.99 0.04 -29.35
CA THR A 112 -17.89 -0.90 -29.11
C THR A 112 -16.86 -0.32 -28.16
N LEU A 113 -16.42 0.93 -28.40
CA LEU A 113 -15.41 1.61 -27.60
C LEU A 113 -15.91 1.93 -26.18
N VAL A 114 -17.17 2.36 -26.05
CA VAL A 114 -17.80 2.63 -24.74
C VAL A 114 -17.91 1.35 -23.91
N VAL A 115 -18.39 0.25 -24.51
CA VAL A 115 -18.54 -1.04 -23.82
C VAL A 115 -17.17 -1.65 -23.47
N PHE A 116 -16.20 -1.56 -24.40
CA PHE A 116 -14.80 -1.92 -24.13
C PHE A 116 -14.26 -1.14 -22.93
N GLY A 117 -14.46 0.17 -22.93
CA GLY A 117 -14.04 1.07 -21.84
C GLY A 117 -14.63 0.70 -20.50
N LEU A 118 -15.92 0.39 -20.47
CA LEU A 118 -16.63 -0.02 -19.28
C LEU A 118 -16.11 -1.35 -18.72
N ASN A 119 -15.87 -2.32 -19.60
CA ASN A 119 -15.31 -3.62 -19.22
C ASN A 119 -13.87 -3.48 -18.69
N ARG A 120 -13.03 -2.68 -19.37
CA ARG A 120 -11.66 -2.34 -18.94
C ARG A 120 -11.64 -1.65 -17.59
N LEU A 121 -12.64 -0.80 -17.29
CA LEU A 121 -12.78 -0.13 -16.00
C LEU A 121 -13.00 -1.14 -14.88
N VAL A 122 -13.96 -2.06 -15.05
CA VAL A 122 -14.25 -3.05 -14.01
C VAL A 122 -13.03 -3.93 -13.75
N ASP A 123 -12.31 -4.34 -14.80
CA ASP A 123 -11.05 -5.07 -14.63
C ASP A 123 -10.01 -4.25 -13.89
N ARG A 124 -9.84 -2.97 -14.25
CA ARG A 124 -8.86 -2.12 -13.59
C ARG A 124 -9.17 -1.97 -12.11
N VAL A 125 -10.43 -1.77 -11.73
CA VAL A 125 -10.82 -1.72 -10.31
C VAL A 125 -10.55 -3.06 -9.61
N ALA A 126 -10.86 -4.19 -10.24
CA ALA A 126 -10.60 -5.51 -9.67
C ALA A 126 -9.09 -5.84 -9.54
N GLU A 127 -8.31 -5.59 -10.60
CA GLU A 127 -6.84 -5.67 -10.59
C GLU A 127 -6.26 -4.74 -9.52
N MET A 128 -6.87 -3.58 -9.32
CA MET A 128 -6.44 -2.59 -8.34
C MET A 128 -6.69 -3.01 -6.91
N GLU A 129 -7.79 -3.71 -6.62
CA GLU A 129 -8.04 -4.32 -5.32
C GLU A 129 -7.03 -5.45 -5.04
N ALA A 130 -6.70 -6.26 -6.04
CA ALA A 130 -5.76 -7.37 -5.89
C ALA A 130 -4.28 -6.94 -5.74
N THR A 131 -3.87 -5.83 -6.36
CA THR A 131 -2.46 -5.37 -6.36
C THR A 131 -2.11 -4.38 -5.25
N ARG A 132 -3.10 -3.86 -4.51
CA ARG A 132 -2.89 -2.96 -3.35
C ARG A 132 -1.88 -3.51 -2.32
N PRO A 133 -1.98 -4.76 -1.84
CA PRO A 133 -1.02 -5.27 -0.87
C PRO A 133 0.36 -5.55 -1.51
N ALA A 134 0.41 -5.96 -2.78
CA ALA A 134 1.64 -6.40 -3.42
C ALA A 134 2.66 -5.27 -3.64
N LEU A 135 2.22 -4.08 -4.04
CA LEU A 135 3.12 -2.94 -4.25
C LEU A 135 3.65 -2.36 -2.94
N ALA A 136 2.79 -2.28 -1.90
CA ALA A 136 3.23 -1.86 -0.58
C ALA A 136 4.22 -2.87 0.01
N ALA A 137 3.96 -4.18 -0.14
CA ALA A 137 4.87 -5.23 0.29
C ALA A 137 6.21 -5.19 -0.46
N ALA A 138 6.20 -4.93 -1.77
CA ALA A 138 7.43 -4.79 -2.56
C ALA A 138 8.26 -3.56 -2.13
N ALA A 139 7.61 -2.41 -1.92
CA ALA A 139 8.29 -1.21 -1.43
C ALA A 139 8.88 -1.41 -0.01
N VAL A 140 8.14 -2.09 0.87
CA VAL A 140 8.63 -2.49 2.21
C VAL A 140 9.81 -3.45 2.09
N ALA A 141 9.75 -4.45 1.22
CA ALA A 141 10.86 -5.39 1.03
C ALA A 141 12.13 -4.71 0.49
N GLU A 142 11.98 -3.78 -0.46
CA GLU A 142 13.11 -2.97 -0.97
C GLU A 142 13.71 -2.11 0.15
N GLU A 143 12.87 -1.47 0.96
CA GLU A 143 13.35 -0.67 2.08
C GLU A 143 14.02 -1.53 3.17
N ARG A 144 13.47 -2.71 3.48
CA ARG A 144 14.10 -3.67 4.41
C ARG A 144 15.51 -4.02 3.97
N LEU A 145 15.71 -4.32 2.69
CA LEU A 145 17.02 -4.65 2.14
C LEU A 145 17.98 -3.46 2.20
N ARG A 146 17.49 -2.24 1.99
CA ARG A 146 18.30 -1.02 2.13
C ARG A 146 18.74 -0.80 3.58
N ILE A 147 17.82 -0.88 4.54
CA ILE A 147 18.10 -0.77 5.97
C ILE A 147 19.09 -1.87 6.38
N ALA A 148 18.89 -3.11 5.92
CA ALA A 148 19.77 -4.23 6.19
C ALA A 148 21.21 -3.97 5.75
N ALA A 149 21.41 -3.50 4.51
CA ALA A 149 22.71 -3.18 3.97
C ALA A 149 23.41 -2.05 4.76
N GLU A 150 22.68 -0.98 5.08
CA GLU A 150 23.19 0.16 5.85
C GLU A 150 23.65 -0.25 7.26
N LEU A 151 22.87 -1.10 7.93
CA LEU A 151 23.18 -1.57 9.29
C LEU A 151 24.30 -2.61 9.32
N SER A 152 24.34 -3.53 8.36
CA SER A 152 25.36 -4.59 8.27
C SER A 152 26.76 -4.01 8.06
N ASP A 153 26.88 -3.01 7.17
CA ASP A 153 28.14 -2.33 6.90
C ASP A 153 28.66 -1.55 8.12
N GLY A 154 27.79 -0.91 8.90
CA GLY A 154 28.21 -0.13 10.07
C GLY A 154 28.38 -1.00 11.32
N LEU A 155 27.25 -1.48 11.85
CA LEU A 155 27.15 -2.11 13.17
C LEU A 155 27.68 -3.55 13.19
N GLY A 156 27.50 -4.29 12.09
CA GLY A 156 28.01 -5.66 11.96
C GLY A 156 29.52 -5.72 12.11
N ARG A 157 30.25 -4.83 11.41
CA ARG A 157 31.72 -4.73 11.54
C ARG A 157 32.16 -4.32 12.95
N GLY A 158 31.43 -3.39 13.59
CA GLY A 158 31.71 -2.95 14.96
C GLY A 158 31.60 -4.10 15.98
N LEU A 159 30.49 -4.85 15.93
CA LEU A 159 30.27 -6.00 16.82
C LEU A 159 31.29 -7.13 16.59
N ALA A 160 31.63 -7.41 15.33
CA ALA A 160 32.67 -8.39 15.00
C ALA A 160 34.05 -7.97 15.55
N ALA A 161 34.40 -6.68 15.46
CA ALA A 161 35.65 -6.15 16.01
C ALA A 161 35.70 -6.23 17.54
N ILE A 162 34.58 -5.95 18.23
CA ILE A 162 34.45 -6.10 19.68
C ILE A 162 34.71 -7.55 20.10
N GLY A 163 34.03 -8.51 19.45
CA GLY A 163 34.21 -9.93 19.74
C GLY A 163 35.65 -10.41 19.48
N ALA A 164 36.24 -10.01 18.35
CA ALA A 164 37.63 -10.35 18.03
C ALA A 164 38.65 -9.72 19.00
N GLY A 165 38.39 -8.49 19.47
CA GLY A 165 39.21 -7.82 20.48
C GLY A 165 39.12 -8.49 21.84
N ALA A 166 37.91 -8.83 22.30
CA ALA A 166 37.72 -9.56 23.56
C ALA A 166 38.39 -10.95 23.54
N ARG A 167 38.31 -11.66 22.41
CA ARG A 167 39.02 -12.95 22.22
C ARG A 167 40.53 -12.79 22.30
N ARG A 168 41.08 -11.75 21.67
CA ARG A 168 42.53 -11.45 21.73
C ARG A 168 42.97 -11.16 23.17
N ALA A 169 42.19 -10.37 23.91
CA ALA A 169 42.47 -10.06 25.31
C ALA A 169 42.47 -11.30 26.22
N LEU A 170 41.63 -12.32 25.93
CA LEU A 170 41.67 -13.61 26.64
C LEU A 170 42.94 -14.42 26.32
N THR A 171 43.37 -14.44 25.06
CA THR A 171 44.52 -15.24 24.63
C THR A 171 45.88 -14.62 24.96
N ALA A 172 45.94 -13.30 25.16
CA ALA A 172 47.17 -12.56 25.44
C ALA A 172 46.95 -11.54 26.59
N PRO A 173 46.99 -11.99 27.86
CA PRO A 173 46.68 -11.15 29.03
C PRO A 173 47.63 -9.96 29.23
N SER A 174 48.87 -10.05 28.74
CA SER A 174 49.86 -8.96 28.83
C SER A 174 49.42 -7.69 28.11
N ASP A 175 48.63 -7.83 27.04
CA ASP A 175 48.22 -6.73 26.16
C ASP A 175 46.73 -6.40 26.35
N ALA A 176 46.05 -7.10 27.28
CA ALA A 176 44.61 -7.04 27.47
C ALA A 176 44.11 -5.62 27.78
N ALA A 177 44.87 -4.82 28.54
CA ALA A 177 44.49 -3.45 28.89
C ALA A 177 44.43 -2.51 27.68
N GLU A 178 45.38 -2.65 26.74
CA GLU A 178 45.43 -1.86 25.51
C GLU A 178 44.31 -2.28 24.56
N VAL A 179 44.16 -3.60 24.33
CA VAL A 179 43.12 -4.17 23.49
C VAL A 179 41.71 -3.83 24.02
N LEU A 180 41.49 -3.88 25.33
CA LEU A 180 40.24 -3.44 25.96
C LEU A 180 39.96 -1.95 25.72
N GLY A 181 40.99 -1.11 25.66
CA GLY A 181 40.88 0.30 25.27
C GLY A 181 40.30 0.47 23.87
N GLU A 182 40.79 -0.30 22.90
CA GLU A 182 40.29 -0.31 21.52
C GLU A 182 38.85 -0.85 21.43
N VAL A 183 38.53 -1.91 22.19
CA VAL A 183 37.19 -2.50 22.25
C VAL A 183 36.18 -1.48 22.80
N VAL A 184 36.52 -0.78 23.89
CA VAL A 184 35.67 0.28 24.47
C VAL A 184 35.45 1.42 23.46
N ALA A 185 36.51 1.87 22.78
CA ALA A 185 36.38 2.92 21.77
C ALA A 185 35.47 2.49 20.60
N THR A 186 35.57 1.23 20.19
CA THR A 186 34.74 0.65 19.12
C THR A 186 33.28 0.47 19.56
N ALA A 187 33.04 0.03 20.79
CA ALA A 187 31.70 -0.05 21.38
C ALA A 187 31.03 1.32 21.50
N ARG A 188 31.77 2.37 21.91
CA ARG A 188 31.25 3.75 21.97
C ARG A 188 30.85 4.28 20.60
N ARG A 189 31.69 4.08 19.57
CA ARG A 189 31.36 4.47 18.19
C ARG A 189 30.14 3.72 17.68
N SER A 190 30.12 2.39 17.82
CA SER A 190 28.98 1.57 17.38
C SER A 190 27.67 1.96 18.06
N LEU A 191 27.70 2.29 19.36
CA LEU A 191 26.52 2.78 20.09
C LEU A 191 26.07 4.16 19.61
N ALA A 192 27.00 5.06 19.31
CA ALA A 192 26.68 6.37 18.75
C ALA A 192 26.05 6.24 17.36
N ASP A 193 26.60 5.37 16.51
CA ASP A 193 26.09 5.10 15.15
C ASP A 193 24.68 4.49 15.21
N ALA A 194 24.44 3.50 16.09
CA ALA A 194 23.12 2.91 16.29
C ALA A 194 22.08 3.95 16.74
N ARG A 195 22.44 4.83 17.68
CA ARG A 195 21.56 5.90 18.17
C ARG A 195 21.29 6.94 17.09
N ALA A 196 22.30 7.31 16.30
CA ALA A 196 22.16 8.24 15.19
C ALA A 196 21.24 7.68 14.09
N ALA A 197 21.40 6.41 13.72
CA ALA A 197 20.54 5.73 12.76
C ALA A 197 19.08 5.64 13.24
N ALA A 198 18.86 5.20 14.49
CA ALA A 198 17.53 5.13 15.08
C ALA A 198 16.85 6.52 15.17
N ALA A 199 17.61 7.56 15.54
CA ALA A 199 17.11 8.93 15.55
C ALA A 199 16.79 9.44 14.15
N GLY A 200 17.64 9.12 13.16
CA GLY A 200 17.44 9.47 11.76
C GLY A 200 16.15 8.87 11.20
N TYR A 201 15.86 7.59 11.47
CA TYR A 201 14.62 6.94 11.05
C TYR A 201 13.38 7.51 11.76
N ARG A 202 13.46 7.79 13.07
CA ARG A 202 12.35 8.45 13.81
C ARG A 202 12.11 9.88 13.33
N ALA A 203 13.16 10.62 13.01
CA ALA A 203 13.06 12.00 12.54
C ALA A 203 12.21 12.15 11.27
N MET A 204 12.02 11.08 10.50
CA MET A 204 11.22 11.08 9.27
C MET A 204 9.71 11.00 9.51
N SER A 205 9.27 10.70 10.75
CA SER A 205 7.87 10.50 11.13
C SER A 205 7.53 11.27 12.40
N LEU A 206 6.31 11.81 12.43
CA LEU A 206 5.79 12.49 13.62
C LEU A 206 4.89 11.56 14.47
N ALA A 207 4.49 10.42 13.92
CA ALA A 207 3.55 9.49 14.55
C ALA A 207 3.96 8.99 15.96
N PRO A 208 5.24 8.63 16.23
CA PRO A 208 5.66 8.23 17.57
C PRO A 208 5.48 9.34 18.61
N GLU A 209 5.77 10.58 18.23
CA GLU A 209 5.67 11.73 19.13
C GLU A 209 4.23 12.13 19.38
N LEU A 210 3.34 12.01 18.39
CA LEU A 210 1.90 12.18 18.59
C LEU A 210 1.34 11.15 19.58
N THR A 211 1.80 9.90 19.48
CA THR A 211 1.40 8.82 20.40
C THR A 211 1.88 9.12 21.82
N THR A 212 3.14 9.53 21.96
CA THR A 212 3.75 9.90 23.25
C THR A 212 3.08 11.12 23.88
N ALA A 213 2.83 12.16 23.08
CA ALA A 213 2.12 13.37 23.49
C ALA A 213 0.72 13.06 24.01
N ARG A 214 -0.03 12.21 23.30
CA ARG A 214 -1.36 11.76 23.72
C ARG A 214 -1.32 11.06 25.06
N ALA A 215 -0.44 10.07 25.22
CA ALA A 215 -0.30 9.34 26.48
C ALA A 215 0.07 10.26 27.65
N LEU A 216 0.95 11.24 27.43
CA LEU A 216 1.37 12.20 28.45
C LEU A 216 0.23 13.13 28.90
N LEU A 217 -0.58 13.62 27.96
CA LEU A 217 -1.74 14.46 28.26
C LEU A 217 -2.87 13.68 28.93
N GLU A 218 -3.14 12.44 28.48
CA GLU A 218 -4.13 11.56 29.11
C GLU A 218 -3.72 11.24 30.56
N ALA A 219 -2.44 10.97 30.83
CA ALA A 219 -1.92 10.77 32.18
C ALA A 219 -2.04 12.02 33.06
N ALA A 220 -2.03 13.22 32.47
CA ALA A 220 -2.25 14.48 33.16
C ALA A 220 -3.75 14.85 33.32
N GLY A 221 -4.67 13.99 32.86
CA GLY A 221 -6.12 14.23 32.95
C GLY A 221 -6.66 15.23 31.93
N VAL A 222 -5.91 15.53 30.87
CA VAL A 222 -6.30 16.46 29.80
C VAL A 222 -6.96 15.69 28.66
N GLY A 223 -8.12 16.14 28.18
CA GLY A 223 -8.74 15.57 26.98
C GLY A 223 -7.87 15.84 25.74
N VAL A 224 -7.68 14.85 24.87
CA VAL A 224 -6.81 14.98 23.69
C VAL A 224 -7.58 14.72 22.41
N GLU A 225 -7.51 15.65 21.46
CA GLU A 225 -7.96 15.45 20.09
C GLU A 225 -6.78 15.56 19.11
N VAL A 226 -6.47 14.46 18.41
CA VAL A 226 -5.38 14.44 17.42
C VAL A 226 -5.96 14.32 16.01
N ARG A 227 -5.64 15.29 15.14
CA ARG A 227 -6.00 15.27 13.72
C ARG A 227 -4.74 15.32 12.87
N ALA A 228 -4.29 14.15 12.41
CA ALA A 228 -3.12 14.04 11.55
C ALA A 228 -3.52 13.98 10.07
N ALA A 229 -3.25 15.06 9.33
CA ALA A 229 -3.53 15.20 7.90
C ALA A 229 -2.29 15.66 7.12
N HIS A 230 -1.11 15.18 7.53
CA HIS A 230 0.15 15.34 6.80
C HIS A 230 0.53 14.01 6.12
N THR A 231 1.37 14.08 5.08
CA THR A 231 1.91 12.90 4.40
C THR A 231 3.35 12.68 4.87
N GLU A 232 3.63 11.47 5.33
CA GLU A 232 4.99 11.03 5.66
C GLU A 232 5.70 10.48 4.41
N PRO A 233 7.05 10.50 4.37
CA PRO A 233 7.98 11.03 5.38
C PRO A 233 8.13 12.55 5.35
N LEU A 234 8.34 13.16 6.52
CA LEU A 234 8.55 14.61 6.69
C LEU A 234 10.02 15.04 6.51
N GLY A 235 10.96 14.10 6.48
CA GLY A 235 12.39 14.39 6.40
C GLY A 235 12.89 15.14 7.65
N PRO A 236 13.90 16.03 7.53
CA PRO A 236 14.47 16.79 8.65
C PRO A 236 13.43 17.64 9.42
N ALA A 237 12.36 18.07 8.74
CA ALA A 237 11.29 18.84 9.37
C ALA A 237 10.56 18.03 10.47
N GLY A 238 10.50 16.70 10.35
CA GLY A 238 9.84 15.84 11.32
C GLY A 238 10.49 15.91 12.72
N ALA A 239 11.84 15.94 12.81
CA ALA A 239 12.54 16.07 14.09
C ALA A 239 12.30 17.42 14.79
N LEU A 240 12.25 18.51 14.02
CA LEU A 240 11.97 19.83 14.58
C LEU A 240 10.51 19.93 15.04
N LEU A 241 9.57 19.43 14.25
CA LEU A 241 8.16 19.35 14.63
C LEU A 241 7.94 18.47 15.86
N ALA A 242 8.62 17.33 15.95
CA ALA A 242 8.64 16.46 17.12
C ALA A 242 9.09 17.21 18.38
N SER A 243 10.16 18.00 18.26
CA SER A 243 10.70 18.78 19.37
C SER A 243 9.73 19.88 19.82
N VAL A 244 9.11 20.58 18.86
CA VAL A 244 8.07 21.59 19.15
C VAL A 244 6.86 20.95 19.82
N LEU A 245 6.37 19.82 19.30
CA LEU A 245 5.24 19.08 19.85
C LEU A 245 5.53 18.65 21.30
N ARG A 246 6.69 18.04 21.54
CA ARG A 246 7.08 17.57 22.87
C ARG A 246 7.13 18.68 23.89
N GLU A 247 7.77 19.80 23.54
CA GLU A 247 7.90 20.93 24.46
C GLU A 247 6.53 21.59 24.73
N ALA A 248 5.71 21.77 23.68
CA ALA A 248 4.35 22.30 23.81
C ALA A 248 3.49 21.44 24.74
N VAL A 249 3.49 20.12 24.53
CA VAL A 249 2.69 19.17 25.30
C VAL A 249 3.20 19.03 26.74
N THR A 250 4.52 19.04 26.93
CA THR A 250 5.12 19.03 28.28
C THR A 250 4.75 20.28 29.06
N ASP A 251 4.70 21.45 28.42
CA ASP A 251 4.28 22.70 29.07
C ASP A 251 2.79 22.69 29.45
N VAL A 252 1.91 22.17 28.58
CA VAL A 252 0.49 21.98 28.89
C VAL A 252 0.30 21.05 30.10
N ALA A 253 0.95 19.88 30.09
CA ALA A 253 0.84 18.92 31.18
C ALA A 253 1.44 19.43 32.49
N ARG A 254 2.58 20.14 32.42
CA ARG A 254 3.24 20.71 33.60
C ARG A 254 2.38 21.77 34.30
N ARG A 255 1.65 22.59 33.54
CA ARG A 255 0.77 23.63 34.11
C ARG A 255 -0.47 23.03 34.79
N GLY A 256 -0.99 21.93 34.25
CA GLY A 256 -2.13 21.19 34.83
C GLY A 256 -3.46 21.94 34.86
N THR A 257 -3.60 23.02 34.08
CA THR A 257 -4.80 23.87 34.03
C THR A 257 -5.70 23.62 32.82
N ALA A 258 -5.21 22.90 31.81
CA ALA A 258 -5.95 22.62 30.58
C ALA A 258 -6.93 21.46 30.78
N THR A 259 -8.12 21.57 30.20
CA THR A 259 -9.11 20.48 30.12
C THR A 259 -9.14 19.81 28.76
N LEU A 260 -8.73 20.52 27.70
CA LEU A 260 -8.67 20.02 26.33
C LEU A 260 -7.43 20.54 25.60
N CYS A 261 -6.71 19.62 24.97
CA CYS A 261 -5.61 19.91 24.07
C CYS A 261 -5.90 19.30 22.68
N VAL A 262 -5.84 20.15 21.65
CA VAL A 262 -6.03 19.77 20.24
C VAL A 262 -4.68 19.83 19.54
N ILE A 263 -4.30 18.73 18.89
CA ILE A 263 -3.08 18.63 18.08
C ILE A 263 -3.51 18.38 16.64
N GLU A 264 -3.27 19.34 15.74
CA GLU A 264 -3.57 19.22 14.33
C GLU A 264 -2.29 19.30 13.50
N THR A 265 -2.19 18.46 12.46
CA THR A 265 -1.14 18.58 11.45
C THR A 265 -1.75 18.57 10.07
N ARG A 266 -1.27 19.45 9.19
CA ARG A 266 -1.81 19.58 7.83
C ARG A 266 -0.72 20.03 6.87
N GLU A 267 -0.82 19.57 5.62
CA GLU A 267 -0.05 20.15 4.52
C GLU A 267 -0.69 21.42 3.96
N GLU A 268 0.16 22.42 3.70
CA GLU A 268 -0.21 23.64 3.00
C GLU A 268 -0.64 23.32 1.55
N PRO A 269 -1.75 23.91 1.03
CA PRO A 269 -2.26 23.63 -0.32
C PRO A 269 -1.29 23.98 -1.45
N ALA A 270 -0.35 24.89 -1.21
CA ALA A 270 0.70 25.27 -2.16
C ALA A 270 1.79 24.18 -2.32
N GLY A 271 1.77 23.16 -1.47
CA GLY A 271 2.75 22.07 -1.45
C GLY A 271 4.08 22.48 -0.82
N GLY A 272 4.76 21.52 -0.18
CA GLY A 272 6.14 21.71 0.29
C GLY A 272 6.30 22.32 1.68
N GLN A 273 5.21 22.56 2.41
CA GLN A 273 5.25 22.94 3.83
C GLN A 273 4.27 22.09 4.65
N VAL A 274 4.66 21.79 5.88
CA VAL A 274 3.83 21.11 6.87
C VAL A 274 3.59 22.06 8.05
N ARG A 275 2.34 22.14 8.48
CA ARG A 275 1.91 22.91 9.65
C ARG A 275 1.56 21.97 10.79
N LEU A 276 2.10 22.23 11.97
CA LEU A 276 1.71 21.65 13.26
C LEU A 276 1.04 22.75 14.09
N LEU A 277 -0.15 22.48 14.59
CA LEU A 277 -0.90 23.33 15.51
C LEU A 277 -1.14 22.55 16.80
N VAL A 278 -0.74 23.12 17.93
CA VAL A 278 -1.08 22.63 19.27
C VAL A 278 -1.89 23.73 19.96
N ALA A 279 -3.12 23.41 20.35
CA ALA A 279 -4.06 24.37 20.94
C ALA A 279 -4.63 23.86 22.27
N ASP A 280 -4.48 24.64 23.35
CA ASP A 280 -4.98 24.30 24.68
C ASP A 280 -5.89 25.39 25.27
N ASP A 281 -6.74 25.01 26.21
CA ASP A 281 -7.71 25.88 26.90
C ASP A 281 -7.28 26.27 28.33
N GLY A 282 -6.06 25.92 28.74
CA GLY A 282 -5.60 26.07 30.12
C GLY A 282 -5.03 27.44 30.48
N ARG A 283 -4.90 28.38 29.53
CA ARG A 283 -4.25 29.68 29.73
C ARG A 283 -5.25 30.83 29.83
N ARG A 284 -5.06 31.67 30.85
CA ARG A 284 -5.82 32.93 31.03
C ARG A 284 -5.09 34.07 30.33
N THR A 285 -5.87 34.93 29.67
CA THR A 285 -5.48 35.97 28.70
C THR A 285 -4.54 37.09 29.19
N ALA A 286 -3.99 37.04 30.41
CA ALA A 286 -3.35 38.22 31.04
C ALA A 286 -1.92 38.04 31.59
N GLU A 287 -1.29 36.86 31.52
CA GLU A 287 0.02 36.65 32.20
C GLU A 287 1.23 36.34 31.30
N ASP A 288 1.08 36.00 30.02
CA ASP A 288 2.20 35.48 29.20
C ASP A 288 2.48 36.27 27.90
N ASP A 289 1.88 37.46 27.74
CA ASP A 289 2.11 38.33 26.57
C ASP A 289 3.41 39.15 26.76
N ASP A 290 4.55 38.47 26.95
CA ASP A 290 5.88 39.05 26.73
C ASP A 290 6.38 38.62 25.33
N PRO A 291 6.22 39.47 24.30
CA PRO A 291 6.65 39.16 22.94
C PRO A 291 8.18 39.13 22.80
N GLY A 292 8.93 39.53 23.84
CA GLY A 292 10.38 39.75 23.83
C GLY A 292 11.17 39.03 24.92
N GLY A 293 10.54 38.21 25.76
CA GLY A 293 11.17 37.59 26.92
C GLY A 293 12.31 36.66 26.57
N THR A 294 13.54 37.06 26.92
CA THR A 294 14.79 36.28 26.86
C THR A 294 14.82 35.13 27.88
N GLY A 295 13.66 34.53 28.17
CA GLY A 295 13.54 33.33 29.01
C GLY A 295 14.27 32.18 28.33
N THR A 296 15.42 31.82 28.87
CA THR A 296 16.33 30.78 28.39
C THR A 296 15.79 29.35 28.57
N GLY A 297 14.49 29.17 28.84
CA GLY A 297 13.84 27.87 29.01
C GLY A 297 12.51 27.75 28.25
N GLY A 298 12.37 26.69 27.46
CA GLY A 298 11.13 26.30 26.76
C GLY A 298 11.06 26.64 25.27
N VAL A 299 9.86 26.49 24.68
CA VAL A 299 9.51 26.61 23.24
C VAL A 299 10.17 27.80 22.51
N GLY A 300 10.54 28.87 23.23
CA GLY A 300 11.28 30.01 22.68
C GLY A 300 12.67 29.67 22.11
N GLY A 301 13.36 28.66 22.65
CA GLY A 301 14.63 28.18 22.09
C GLY A 301 14.48 27.49 20.73
N LEU A 302 13.33 26.83 20.52
CA LEU A 302 13.01 26.13 19.27
C LEU A 302 12.70 27.10 18.13
N GLY A 303 12.27 28.34 18.42
CA GLY A 303 12.00 29.35 17.40
C GLY A 303 13.21 29.66 16.50
N ARG A 304 14.42 29.73 17.09
CA ARG A 304 15.67 29.90 16.32
C ARG A 304 15.99 28.70 15.43
N GLN A 305 15.73 27.48 15.90
CA GLN A 305 15.97 26.25 15.15
C GLN A 305 14.97 26.10 13.99
N VAL A 306 13.70 26.41 14.22
CA VAL A 306 12.65 26.43 13.20
C VAL A 306 12.94 27.49 12.13
N ALA A 307 13.35 28.70 12.54
CA ALA A 307 13.73 29.76 11.62
C ALA A 307 14.97 29.40 10.78
N ALA A 308 16.00 28.77 11.39
CA ALA A 308 17.18 28.30 10.68
C ALA A 308 16.87 27.23 9.62
N ALA A 309 15.80 26.46 9.82
CA ALA A 309 15.29 25.49 8.84
C ALA A 309 14.34 26.11 7.80
N GLY A 310 14.20 27.45 7.75
CA GLY A 310 13.31 28.14 6.82
C GLY A 310 11.82 28.05 7.18
N GLY A 311 11.50 27.69 8.43
CA GLY A 311 10.15 27.64 8.95
C GLY A 311 9.77 28.86 9.80
N THR A 312 8.54 28.87 10.30
CA THR A 312 8.03 29.86 11.25
C THR A 312 7.44 29.18 12.47
N LEU A 313 7.62 29.78 13.64
CA LEU A 313 7.02 29.33 14.90
C LEU A 313 6.28 30.52 15.52
N THR A 314 4.96 30.45 15.57
CA THR A 314 4.11 31.49 16.14
C THR A 314 3.42 30.96 17.39
N ARG A 315 3.17 31.86 18.33
CA ARG A 315 2.54 31.57 19.62
C ARG A 315 1.55 32.69 19.91
N GLY A 316 0.37 32.34 20.40
CA GLY A 316 -0.61 33.36 20.75
C GLY A 316 -1.99 32.81 21.06
N LEU A 317 -2.90 33.70 21.43
CA LEU A 317 -4.30 33.38 21.66
C LEU A 317 -5.07 33.39 20.34
N SER A 318 -5.80 32.31 20.08
CA SER A 318 -6.76 32.23 18.98
C SER A 318 -7.98 33.13 19.26
N SER A 319 -8.72 33.45 18.19
CA SER A 319 -10.01 34.18 18.29
C SER A 319 -11.07 33.46 19.13
N GLN A 320 -10.86 32.17 19.45
CA GLN A 320 -11.73 31.35 20.30
C GLN A 320 -11.22 31.26 21.75
N GLY A 321 -10.22 32.05 22.13
CA GLY A 321 -9.69 32.10 23.51
C GLY A 321 -8.78 30.92 23.89
N ARG A 322 -8.42 30.03 22.95
CA ARG A 322 -7.41 28.98 23.18
C ARG A 322 -6.02 29.48 22.90
N TYR A 323 -5.04 29.10 23.71
CA TYR A 323 -3.66 29.36 23.41
C TYR A 323 -3.17 28.40 22.33
N THR A 324 -2.40 28.91 21.37
CA THR A 324 -1.95 28.18 20.19
C THR A 324 -0.45 28.29 20.03
N ILE A 325 0.17 27.16 19.68
CA ILE A 325 1.54 27.06 19.22
C ILE A 325 1.47 26.50 17.79
N GLU A 326 1.95 27.27 16.83
CA GLU A 326 1.90 26.92 15.42
C GLU A 326 3.30 26.92 14.82
N ALA A 327 3.74 25.77 14.31
CA ALA A 327 4.99 25.62 13.59
C ALA A 327 4.73 25.26 12.13
N VAL A 328 5.34 26.01 11.21
CA VAL A 328 5.29 25.74 9.76
C VAL A 328 6.72 25.50 9.28
N LEU A 329 7.00 24.34 8.69
CA LEU A 329 8.33 23.99 8.21
C LEU A 329 8.29 23.50 6.76
N PRO A 330 9.31 23.83 5.94
CA PRO A 330 9.43 23.28 4.61
C PRO A 330 9.73 21.78 4.66
N THR A 331 8.98 20.99 3.90
CA THR A 331 9.27 19.57 3.73
C THR A 331 10.28 19.39 2.60
N THR A 332 11.47 18.88 2.90
CA THR A 332 12.43 18.48 1.86
C THR A 332 12.00 17.14 1.26
N ARG A 333 11.11 17.18 0.28
CA ARG A 333 10.83 16.02 -0.56
C ARG A 333 11.85 15.99 -1.68
N PRO A 334 12.56 14.87 -1.93
CA PRO A 334 13.15 14.71 -3.24
C PRO A 334 12.00 14.81 -4.25
N PRO A 335 12.10 15.67 -5.29
CA PRO A 335 11.08 15.72 -6.32
C PRO A 335 10.90 14.29 -6.82
N ALA A 336 9.68 13.76 -6.72
CA ALA A 336 9.39 12.43 -7.25
C ALA A 336 9.95 12.41 -8.67
N PRO A 337 10.78 11.41 -9.05
CA PRO A 337 11.29 11.36 -10.40
C PRO A 337 10.10 11.51 -11.31
N ALA A 338 10.17 12.45 -12.26
CA ALA A 338 9.11 12.66 -13.25
C ALA A 338 9.06 11.41 -14.13
N ARG A 339 8.49 10.32 -13.60
CA ARG A 339 8.09 9.18 -14.38
C ARG A 339 7.08 9.78 -15.34
N ARG A 340 7.45 9.84 -16.62
CA ARG A 340 6.49 9.99 -17.70
C ARG A 340 5.58 8.78 -17.58
N GLU A 341 4.53 8.92 -16.78
CA GLU A 341 3.50 7.91 -16.71
C GLU A 341 3.01 7.73 -18.15
N PRO A 342 2.96 6.48 -18.66
CA PRO A 342 2.35 6.24 -19.94
C PRO A 342 0.96 6.89 -19.93
N PRO A 343 0.53 7.54 -21.04
CA PRO A 343 -0.72 8.28 -21.06
C PRO A 343 -1.83 7.38 -20.49
N ASP A 344 -2.49 7.86 -19.43
CA ASP A 344 -3.52 7.10 -18.74
C ASP A 344 -4.51 6.58 -19.77
N VAL A 345 -4.55 5.26 -19.95
CA VAL A 345 -5.36 4.61 -20.99
C VAL A 345 -6.82 5.06 -20.88
N SER A 346 -7.26 5.41 -19.68
CA SER A 346 -8.58 5.97 -19.39
C SER A 346 -8.80 7.32 -20.07
N VAL A 347 -7.79 8.20 -20.07
CA VAL A 347 -7.83 9.53 -20.72
C VAL A 347 -7.75 9.39 -22.24
N VAL A 348 -6.90 8.48 -22.74
CA VAL A 348 -6.80 8.20 -24.19
C VAL A 348 -8.12 7.67 -24.73
N LEU A 349 -8.72 6.73 -24.00
CA LEU A 349 -10.03 6.16 -24.33
C LEU A 349 -11.14 7.21 -24.26
N LEU A 350 -11.17 8.04 -23.21
CA LEU A 350 -12.11 9.17 -23.10
C LEU A 350 -11.97 10.10 -24.31
N ALA A 351 -10.75 10.51 -24.64
CA ALA A 351 -10.50 11.37 -25.79
C ALA A 351 -10.97 10.73 -27.10
N ALA A 352 -10.69 9.44 -27.32
CA ALA A 352 -11.13 8.72 -28.52
C ALA A 352 -12.66 8.65 -28.63
N VAL A 353 -13.38 8.41 -27.52
CA VAL A 353 -14.85 8.40 -27.50
C VAL A 353 -15.42 9.80 -27.79
N LEU A 354 -14.88 10.84 -27.15
CA LEU A 354 -15.32 12.23 -27.35
C LEU A 354 -15.08 12.71 -28.79
N VAL A 355 -13.91 12.39 -29.35
CA VAL A 355 -13.60 12.67 -30.76
C VAL A 355 -14.56 11.93 -31.67
N GLY A 356 -14.84 10.65 -31.43
CA GLY A 356 -15.78 9.89 -32.25
C GLY A 356 -17.21 10.46 -32.21
N PHE A 357 -17.71 10.89 -31.05
CA PHE A 357 -19.01 11.59 -30.96
C PHE A 357 -18.98 12.94 -31.69
N SER A 358 -17.85 13.66 -31.64
CA SER A 358 -17.67 14.93 -32.35
C SER A 358 -17.66 14.73 -33.87
N VAL A 359 -16.94 13.72 -34.36
CA VAL A 359 -16.94 13.33 -35.78
C VAL A 359 -18.34 12.98 -36.24
N LYS A 360 -19.09 12.19 -35.44
CA LYS A 360 -20.49 11.88 -35.73
C LYS A 360 -21.35 13.14 -35.87
N ALA A 361 -21.23 14.09 -34.94
CA ALA A 361 -21.97 15.35 -34.99
C ALA A 361 -21.59 16.18 -36.23
N LEU A 362 -20.31 16.21 -36.60
CA LEU A 362 -19.81 16.97 -37.75
C LEU A 362 -20.29 16.42 -39.10
N LEU A 363 -20.49 15.11 -39.23
CA LEU A 363 -20.98 14.50 -40.47
C LEU A 363 -22.39 14.97 -40.88
N GLN A 364 -23.17 15.47 -39.93
CA GLN A 364 -24.51 15.99 -40.19
C GLN A 364 -24.50 17.48 -40.54
N ILE A 365 -23.36 18.18 -40.40
CA ILE A 365 -23.24 19.63 -40.60
C ILE A 365 -22.86 19.93 -42.05
N PRO A 366 -23.52 20.90 -42.72
CA PRO A 366 -23.19 21.29 -44.08
C PRO A 366 -21.77 21.87 -44.19
N ALA A 367 -21.11 21.63 -45.32
CA ALA A 367 -19.69 21.94 -45.52
C ALA A 367 -19.29 23.38 -45.17
N GLY A 368 -20.14 24.36 -45.49
CA GLY A 368 -19.89 25.78 -45.19
C GLY A 368 -19.85 26.14 -43.70
N LEU A 369 -20.38 25.29 -42.83
CA LEU A 369 -20.41 25.49 -41.37
C LEU A 369 -19.45 24.56 -40.60
N LEU A 370 -18.65 23.74 -41.30
CA LEU A 370 -17.76 22.76 -40.64
C LEU A 370 -16.67 23.40 -39.79
N VAL A 371 -16.01 24.46 -40.28
CA VAL A 371 -14.92 25.12 -39.54
C VAL A 371 -15.37 25.67 -38.18
N PRO A 372 -16.45 26.48 -38.08
CA PRO A 372 -16.93 26.95 -36.78
C PRO A 372 -17.45 25.82 -35.89
N ALA A 373 -18.05 24.76 -36.46
CA ALA A 373 -18.46 23.58 -35.71
C ALA A 373 -17.26 22.83 -35.08
N ILE A 374 -16.19 22.60 -35.85
CA ILE A 374 -14.96 21.97 -35.38
C ILE A 374 -14.35 22.80 -34.25
N ALA A 375 -14.29 24.14 -34.41
CA ALA A 375 -13.75 25.02 -33.37
C ALA A 375 -14.57 24.92 -32.07
N GLY A 376 -15.90 24.99 -32.15
CA GLY A 376 -16.79 24.88 -31.00
C GLY A 376 -16.68 23.54 -30.27
N LEU A 377 -16.71 22.42 -31.01
CA LEU A 377 -16.57 21.07 -30.44
C LEU A 377 -15.17 20.85 -29.84
N SER A 378 -14.11 21.35 -30.49
CA SER A 378 -12.74 21.25 -29.97
C SER A 378 -12.61 21.95 -28.62
N VAL A 379 -13.19 23.14 -28.46
CA VAL A 379 -13.21 23.84 -27.18
C VAL A 379 -13.97 23.05 -26.13
N ILE A 380 -15.15 22.50 -26.45
CA ILE A 380 -15.92 21.65 -25.54
C ILE A 380 -15.09 20.44 -25.06
N VAL A 381 -14.45 19.72 -25.99
CA VAL A 381 -13.62 18.54 -25.67
C VAL A 381 -12.41 18.93 -24.81
N ILE A 382 -11.72 20.02 -25.11
CA ILE A 382 -10.59 20.52 -24.30
C ILE A 382 -11.04 20.86 -22.88
N LEU A 383 -12.18 21.56 -22.73
CA LEU A 383 -12.73 21.92 -21.42
C LEU A 383 -13.16 20.69 -20.62
N GLN A 384 -13.71 19.66 -21.29
CA GLN A 384 -14.03 18.38 -20.66
C GLN A 384 -12.78 17.64 -20.18
N LEU A 385 -11.73 17.55 -20.99
CA LEU A 385 -10.47 16.91 -20.57
C LEU A 385 -9.83 17.66 -19.39
N ARG A 386 -9.93 18.99 -19.36
CA ARG A 386 -9.52 19.80 -18.19
C ARG A 386 -10.38 19.59 -16.95
N SER A 387 -11.65 19.24 -17.10
CA SER A 387 -12.53 18.95 -15.95
C SER A 387 -12.10 17.69 -15.17
N VAL A 388 -11.27 16.82 -15.76
CA VAL A 388 -10.65 15.69 -15.06
C VAL A 388 -9.71 16.17 -13.94
N THR A 389 -9.04 17.32 -14.11
CA THR A 389 -8.04 17.84 -13.16
C THR A 389 -8.60 18.79 -12.10
N GLY A 390 -9.87 19.21 -12.18
CA GLY A 390 -10.44 20.11 -11.18
C GLY A 390 -11.81 20.70 -11.54
N ARG A 391 -12.40 21.41 -10.57
CA ARG A 391 -13.67 22.15 -10.74
C ARG A 391 -13.42 23.51 -11.38
N HIS A 392 -13.82 23.67 -12.63
CA HIS A 392 -13.73 24.95 -13.34
C HIS A 392 -15.13 25.48 -13.67
N MET A 393 -15.71 26.29 -12.77
CA MET A 393 -17.07 26.85 -12.94
C MET A 393 -17.20 27.69 -14.22
N VAL A 394 -16.17 28.47 -14.56
CA VAL A 394 -16.13 29.26 -15.80
C VAL A 394 -16.15 28.34 -17.04
N ALA A 395 -15.45 27.21 -17.00
CA ALA A 395 -15.46 26.24 -18.09
C ALA A 395 -16.85 25.64 -18.32
N LEU A 396 -17.61 25.36 -17.25
CA LEU A 396 -19.00 24.89 -17.38
C LEU A 396 -19.90 25.95 -18.01
N GLY A 397 -19.73 27.22 -17.63
CA GLY A 397 -20.46 28.34 -18.24
C GLY A 397 -20.16 28.47 -19.73
N VAL A 398 -18.88 28.40 -20.12
CA VAL A 398 -18.45 28.43 -21.53
C VAL A 398 -18.99 27.23 -22.31
N MET A 399 -18.96 26.02 -21.74
CA MET A 399 -19.55 24.83 -22.38
C MET A 399 -21.06 25.00 -22.55
N ALA A 400 -21.78 25.54 -21.56
CA ALA A 400 -23.20 25.79 -21.66
C ALA A 400 -23.53 26.80 -22.78
N ALA A 401 -22.74 27.88 -22.89
CA ALA A 401 -22.87 28.84 -23.98
C ALA A 401 -22.62 28.18 -25.35
N LEU A 402 -21.55 27.39 -25.49
CA LEU A 402 -21.22 26.70 -26.75
C LEU A 402 -22.23 25.58 -27.12
N THR A 403 -22.96 25.04 -26.14
CA THR A 403 -24.03 24.08 -26.40
C THR A 403 -25.28 24.73 -26.98
N PHE A 404 -25.73 25.88 -26.44
CA PHE A 404 -27.04 26.45 -26.81
C PHE A 404 -26.96 27.66 -27.74
N ALA A 405 -25.93 28.51 -27.63
CA ALA A 405 -25.81 29.71 -28.46
C ALA A 405 -25.69 29.44 -29.97
N PRO A 406 -25.07 28.33 -30.45
CA PRO A 406 -24.99 28.06 -31.89
C PRO A 406 -26.28 27.52 -32.51
N ILE A 407 -27.29 27.13 -31.72
CA ILE A 407 -28.53 26.51 -32.23
C ILE A 407 -29.24 27.35 -33.32
N PRO A 408 -29.37 28.68 -33.21
CA PRO A 408 -29.99 29.49 -34.27
C PRO A 408 -29.25 29.45 -35.61
N VAL A 409 -27.93 29.20 -35.61
CA VAL A 409 -27.08 29.18 -36.81
C VAL A 409 -27.02 27.78 -37.42
N PHE A 410 -26.82 26.76 -36.58
CA PHE A 410 -26.66 25.37 -37.01
C PHE A 410 -27.98 24.60 -37.06
N GLY A 411 -29.06 25.18 -36.54
CA GLY A 411 -30.37 24.56 -36.45
C GLY A 411 -30.43 23.36 -35.49
N PRO A 412 -31.42 22.47 -35.67
CA PRO A 412 -31.63 21.33 -34.77
C PRO A 412 -30.49 20.29 -34.80
N ILE A 413 -29.64 20.30 -35.83
CA ILE A 413 -28.50 19.39 -35.96
C ILE A 413 -27.51 19.55 -34.80
N TRP A 414 -27.37 20.78 -34.27
CA TRP A 414 -26.47 21.06 -33.14
C TRP A 414 -26.94 20.49 -31.80
N LEU A 415 -28.21 20.09 -31.67
CA LEU A 415 -28.77 19.52 -30.44
C LEU A 415 -28.00 18.27 -29.97
N GLY A 416 -27.35 17.53 -30.88
CA GLY A 416 -26.52 16.39 -30.54
C GLY A 416 -25.35 16.73 -29.60
N SER A 417 -24.88 17.99 -29.59
CA SER A 417 -23.81 18.46 -28.71
C SER A 417 -24.23 18.61 -27.24
N SER A 418 -25.54 18.66 -26.95
CA SER A 418 -26.07 18.89 -25.59
C SER A 418 -25.69 17.82 -24.57
N GLY A 419 -25.46 16.59 -25.02
CA GLY A 419 -24.99 15.50 -24.17
C GLY A 419 -23.61 15.75 -23.56
N PHE A 420 -22.78 16.57 -24.22
CA PHE A 420 -21.46 16.94 -23.72
C PHE A 420 -21.51 17.86 -22.50
N LEU A 421 -22.60 18.58 -22.27
CA LEU A 421 -22.75 19.45 -21.10
C LEU A 421 -23.23 18.67 -19.86
N ALA A 422 -24.15 17.73 -20.04
CA ALA A 422 -24.78 17.00 -18.93
C ALA A 422 -23.76 16.19 -18.09
N GLY A 423 -22.74 15.60 -18.74
CA GLY A 423 -21.72 14.82 -18.05
C GLY A 423 -20.89 15.62 -17.04
N PRO A 424 -20.22 16.72 -17.45
CA PRO A 424 -19.49 17.61 -16.55
C PRO A 424 -20.36 18.24 -15.46
N VAL A 425 -21.64 18.53 -15.71
CA VAL A 425 -22.58 19.04 -14.70
C VAL A 425 -22.80 18.00 -13.59
N LEU A 426 -23.00 16.73 -13.94
CA LEU A 426 -23.10 15.63 -12.97
C LEU A 426 -21.83 15.43 -12.15
N LEU A 427 -20.67 15.77 -12.71
CA LEU A 427 -19.36 15.66 -12.04
C LEU A 427 -19.09 16.84 -11.09
N ALA A 428 -19.47 18.05 -11.50
CA ALA A 428 -19.09 19.28 -10.80
C ALA A 428 -19.95 19.55 -9.56
N PHE A 429 -21.22 19.15 -9.58
CA PHE A 429 -22.21 19.48 -8.56
C PHE A 429 -22.61 18.28 -7.71
N ARG A 430 -23.15 18.54 -6.50
CA ARG A 430 -23.74 17.48 -5.66
C ARG A 430 -25.00 16.93 -6.33
N PRO A 431 -25.40 15.66 -6.05
CA PRO A 431 -26.58 15.05 -6.69
C PRO A 431 -27.87 15.89 -6.57
N ARG A 432 -28.07 16.57 -5.43
CA ARG A 432 -29.24 17.42 -5.18
C ARG A 432 -29.35 18.62 -6.14
N THR A 433 -28.24 19.14 -6.64
CA THR A 433 -28.21 20.28 -7.57
C THR A 433 -27.93 19.83 -9.01
N ALA A 434 -27.17 18.74 -9.18
CA ALA A 434 -26.81 18.21 -10.49
C ALA A 434 -28.02 17.68 -11.27
N TRP A 435 -28.90 16.89 -10.64
CA TRP A 435 -30.07 16.32 -11.32
C TRP A 435 -31.10 17.37 -11.79
N PRO A 436 -31.44 18.41 -11.01
CA PRO A 436 -32.25 19.52 -11.51
C PRO A 436 -31.63 20.25 -12.70
N LEU A 437 -30.30 20.48 -12.69
CA LEU A 437 -29.61 21.11 -13.81
C LEU A 437 -29.62 20.24 -15.07
N VAL A 438 -29.41 18.93 -14.93
CA VAL A 438 -29.58 17.98 -16.05
C VAL A 438 -31.02 17.99 -16.53
N GLY A 439 -32.00 18.02 -15.62
CA GLY A 439 -33.41 18.18 -15.97
C GLY A 439 -33.69 19.44 -16.79
N ALA A 440 -33.07 20.57 -16.42
CA ALA A 440 -33.17 21.82 -17.18
C ALA A 440 -32.53 21.71 -18.59
N ILE A 441 -31.38 21.02 -18.72
CA ILE A 441 -30.78 20.73 -20.04
C ILE A 441 -31.74 19.90 -20.89
N LEU A 442 -32.34 18.85 -20.32
CA LEU A 442 -33.30 18.00 -21.04
C LEU A 442 -34.57 18.76 -21.43
N ALA A 443 -35.09 19.61 -20.54
CA ALA A 443 -36.24 20.47 -20.83
C ALA A 443 -35.93 21.48 -21.94
N ALA A 444 -34.73 22.06 -21.95
CA ALA A 444 -34.28 22.96 -23.02
C ALA A 444 -34.18 22.22 -24.36
N VAL A 445 -33.57 21.02 -24.38
CA VAL A 445 -33.49 20.17 -25.58
C VAL A 445 -34.88 19.78 -26.07
N TRP A 446 -35.78 19.37 -25.19
CA TRP A 446 -37.18 19.05 -25.52
C TRP A 446 -37.91 20.24 -26.13
N THR A 447 -37.75 21.42 -25.53
CA THR A 447 -38.39 22.66 -25.98
C THR A 447 -37.90 23.03 -27.37
N VAL A 448 -36.58 23.08 -27.59
CA VAL A 448 -36.00 23.37 -28.91
C VAL A 448 -36.43 22.32 -29.94
N ALA A 449 -36.37 21.03 -29.60
CA ALA A 449 -36.80 19.97 -30.51
C ALA A 449 -38.29 20.08 -30.90
N SER A 450 -39.13 20.59 -29.99
CA SER A 450 -40.55 20.84 -30.25
C SER A 450 -40.76 22.08 -31.12
N LEU A 451 -39.98 23.15 -30.93
CA LEU A 451 -40.02 24.36 -31.76
C LEU A 451 -39.63 24.09 -33.22
N TYR A 452 -38.71 23.16 -33.45
CA TYR A 452 -38.32 22.70 -34.79
C TYR A 452 -39.18 21.53 -35.30
N GLU A 453 -40.27 21.18 -34.60
CA GLU A 453 -41.20 20.10 -34.98
C GLU A 453 -40.53 18.75 -35.30
N LEU A 454 -39.46 18.40 -34.57
CA LEU A 454 -38.69 17.19 -34.85
C LEU A 454 -39.52 15.92 -34.54
N PRO A 455 -39.75 15.02 -35.51
CA PRO A 455 -40.49 13.77 -35.27
C PRO A 455 -39.79 12.86 -34.25
N GLY A 456 -38.47 12.99 -34.09
CA GLY A 456 -37.64 12.24 -33.14
C GLY A 456 -37.36 12.93 -31.80
N ARG A 457 -38.14 13.93 -31.36
CA ARG A 457 -37.85 14.73 -30.14
C ARG A 457 -37.63 13.89 -28.86
N VAL A 458 -38.37 12.79 -28.69
CA VAL A 458 -38.17 11.84 -27.58
C VAL A 458 -36.79 11.19 -27.68
N ASN A 459 -36.44 10.70 -28.86
CA ASN A 459 -35.15 10.04 -29.11
C ASN A 459 -33.96 10.99 -28.88
N VAL A 460 -34.05 12.24 -29.35
CA VAL A 460 -33.00 13.26 -29.12
C VAL A 460 -32.83 13.54 -27.63
N THR A 461 -33.93 13.72 -26.89
CA THR A 461 -33.88 14.02 -25.45
C THR A 461 -33.30 12.85 -24.64
N VAL A 462 -33.73 11.62 -24.95
CA VAL A 462 -33.17 10.40 -24.34
C VAL A 462 -31.71 10.22 -24.71
N SER A 463 -31.33 10.48 -25.96
CA SER A 463 -29.93 10.43 -26.43
C SER A 463 -29.05 11.45 -25.72
N THR A 464 -29.54 12.67 -25.46
CA THR A 464 -28.83 13.67 -24.65
C THR A 464 -28.52 13.16 -23.24
N LEU A 465 -29.50 12.57 -22.57
CA LEU A 465 -29.29 11.98 -21.24
C LEU A 465 -28.28 10.84 -21.29
N THR A 466 -28.42 9.93 -22.25
CA THR A 466 -27.53 8.79 -22.42
C THR A 466 -26.09 9.23 -22.70
N THR A 467 -25.88 10.17 -23.63
CA THR A 467 -24.55 10.74 -23.91
C THR A 467 -23.98 11.44 -22.67
N GLY A 468 -24.80 12.19 -21.92
CA GLY A 468 -24.42 12.79 -20.65
C GLY A 468 -23.91 11.77 -19.63
N LEU A 469 -24.63 10.65 -19.48
CA LEU A 469 -24.23 9.55 -18.59
C LEU A 469 -22.96 8.84 -19.07
N VAL A 470 -22.76 8.67 -20.39
CA VAL A 470 -21.51 8.13 -20.96
C VAL A 470 -20.34 9.05 -20.62
N VAL A 471 -20.47 10.35 -20.90
CA VAL A 471 -19.42 11.36 -20.63
C VAL A 471 -19.13 11.44 -19.13
N TYR A 472 -20.16 11.48 -18.27
CA TYR A 472 -19.99 11.42 -16.82
C TYR A 472 -19.23 10.17 -16.38
N SER A 473 -19.60 9.00 -16.90
CA SER A 473 -18.97 7.73 -16.52
C SER A 473 -17.50 7.69 -16.91
N LEU A 474 -17.15 8.18 -18.10
CA LEU A 474 -15.76 8.23 -18.58
C LEU A 474 -14.92 9.29 -17.85
N LEU A 475 -15.47 10.47 -17.56
CA LEU A 475 -14.79 11.49 -16.76
C LEU A 475 -14.55 11.00 -15.33
N ARG A 476 -15.58 10.41 -14.71
CA ARG A 476 -15.48 9.84 -13.36
C ARG A 476 -14.49 8.68 -13.31
N LEU A 477 -14.42 7.88 -14.37
CA LEU A 477 -13.43 6.82 -14.52
C LEU A 477 -12.00 7.39 -14.49
N ALA A 478 -11.72 8.40 -15.31
CA ALA A 478 -10.40 9.02 -15.34
C ALA A 478 -10.02 9.65 -13.97
N GLN A 479 -10.99 10.24 -13.26
CA GLN A 479 -10.77 10.76 -11.90
C GLN A 479 -10.48 9.65 -10.89
N LEU A 480 -11.31 8.60 -10.86
CA LEU A 480 -11.12 7.47 -9.95
C LEU A 480 -9.78 6.76 -10.19
N ALA A 481 -9.37 6.62 -11.46
CA ALA A 481 -8.07 6.05 -11.80
C ALA A 481 -6.92 6.88 -11.20
N LYS A 482 -6.98 8.21 -11.32
CA LYS A 482 -5.99 9.13 -10.71
C LYS A 482 -6.01 9.11 -9.19
N GLU A 483 -7.19 9.23 -8.58
CA GLU A 483 -7.37 9.15 -7.12
C GLU A 483 -6.79 7.85 -6.57
N LEU A 484 -6.97 6.75 -7.29
CA LEU A 484 -6.49 5.44 -6.88
C LEU A 484 -4.98 5.27 -7.07
N HIS A 485 -4.38 5.86 -8.11
CA HIS A 485 -2.92 5.92 -8.23
C HIS A 485 -2.31 6.74 -7.08
N ALA A 486 -2.86 7.91 -6.79
CA ALA A 486 -2.43 8.73 -5.66
C ALA A 486 -2.56 7.99 -4.32
N ALA A 487 -3.68 7.28 -4.10
CA ALA A 487 -3.90 6.48 -2.90
C ALA A 487 -2.90 5.32 -2.77
N ARG A 488 -2.55 4.65 -3.88
CA ARG A 488 -1.54 3.57 -3.89
C ARG A 488 -0.16 4.07 -3.49
N GLU A 489 0.26 5.19 -4.06
CA GLU A 489 1.54 5.77 -3.68
C GLU A 489 1.54 6.19 -2.21
N SER A 490 0.42 6.72 -1.71
CA SER A 490 0.29 7.06 -0.29
C SER A 490 0.44 5.82 0.60
N LEU A 491 -0.22 4.71 0.28
CA LEU A 491 -0.10 3.46 1.04
C LEU A 491 1.32 2.89 1.02
N ALA A 492 1.96 2.85 -0.15
CA ALA A 492 3.34 2.38 -0.27
C ALA A 492 4.30 3.26 0.56
N ARG A 493 4.12 4.59 0.52
CA ARG A 493 4.90 5.52 1.35
C ARG A 493 4.67 5.29 2.84
N SER A 494 3.42 5.16 3.29
CA SER A 494 3.10 4.88 4.69
C SER A 494 3.71 3.57 5.18
N ALA A 495 3.63 2.51 4.37
CA ALA A 495 4.21 1.21 4.71
C ALA A 495 5.75 1.27 4.85
N VAL A 496 6.43 2.04 3.99
CA VAL A 496 7.88 2.30 4.08
C VAL A 496 8.23 3.07 5.36
N VAL A 497 7.41 4.03 5.78
CA VAL A 497 7.67 4.77 7.03
C VAL A 497 7.45 3.88 8.26
N GLU A 498 6.40 3.07 8.25
CA GLU A 498 6.15 2.09 9.31
C GLU A 498 7.30 1.08 9.44
N GLU A 499 7.88 0.66 8.31
CA GLU A 499 9.09 -0.13 8.26
C GLU A 499 10.28 0.56 8.92
N ARG A 500 10.58 1.80 8.53
CA ARG A 500 11.66 2.59 9.16
C ARG A 500 11.46 2.77 10.66
N LEU A 501 10.22 2.99 11.10
CA LEU A 501 9.89 3.11 12.52
C LEU A 501 10.05 1.80 13.28
N ARG A 502 9.75 0.66 12.65
CA ARG A 502 10.04 -0.66 13.22
C ARG A 502 11.55 -0.85 13.36
N ALA A 503 12.31 -0.63 12.30
CA ALA A 503 13.77 -0.69 12.35
C ALA A 503 14.35 0.23 13.44
N ALA A 504 13.83 1.46 13.59
CA ALA A 504 14.27 2.38 14.63
C ALA A 504 14.00 1.88 16.06
N ARG A 505 12.90 1.14 16.27
CA ARG A 505 12.59 0.50 17.56
C ARG A 505 13.53 -0.69 17.79
N ASP A 506 13.66 -1.57 16.82
CA ASP A 506 14.52 -2.76 16.92
C ASP A 506 15.99 -2.36 17.18
N LEU A 507 16.49 -1.31 16.50
CA LEU A 507 17.83 -0.74 16.74
C LEU A 507 17.99 -0.20 18.16
N HIS A 508 16.98 0.48 18.69
CA HIS A 508 17.04 1.07 20.02
C HIS A 508 16.97 -0.01 21.11
N ASP A 509 16.03 -0.94 20.98
CA ASP A 509 15.70 -1.93 22.00
C ASP A 509 16.73 -3.07 22.03
N LEU A 510 17.21 -3.53 20.88
CA LEU A 510 18.14 -4.67 20.83
C LEU A 510 19.60 -4.21 20.87
N LEU A 511 20.00 -3.31 19.99
CA LEU A 511 21.42 -2.91 19.88
C LEU A 511 21.80 -1.85 20.90
N GLY A 512 20.90 -0.93 21.22
CA GLY A 512 21.13 0.11 22.22
C GLY A 512 21.42 -0.47 23.61
N HIS A 513 20.61 -1.44 24.06
CA HIS A 513 20.82 -2.10 25.35
C HIS A 513 22.05 -3.02 25.33
N SER A 514 22.21 -3.83 24.28
CA SER A 514 23.32 -4.79 24.20
C SER A 514 24.69 -4.10 24.14
N LEU A 515 24.84 -3.06 23.31
CA LEU A 515 26.09 -2.29 23.23
C LEU A 515 26.38 -1.53 24.53
N ALA A 516 25.36 -1.03 25.23
CA ALA A 516 25.54 -0.39 26.54
C ALA A 516 26.02 -1.39 27.61
N ALA A 517 25.45 -2.60 27.63
CA ALA A 517 25.87 -3.69 28.52
C ALA A 517 27.31 -4.14 28.23
N ILE A 518 27.65 -4.32 26.95
CA ILE A 518 29.04 -4.60 26.51
C ILE A 518 29.98 -3.52 27.00
N LEU A 519 29.62 -2.24 26.84
CA LEU A 519 30.44 -1.10 27.27
C LEU A 519 30.71 -1.11 28.78
N LEU A 520 29.66 -1.30 29.58
CA LEU A 520 29.76 -1.40 31.04
C LEU A 520 30.66 -2.57 31.47
N THR A 521 30.50 -3.72 30.81
CA THR A 521 31.27 -4.94 31.10
C THR A 521 32.73 -4.79 30.70
N CYS A 522 33.02 -4.15 29.57
CA CYS A 522 34.39 -3.82 29.17
C CYS A 522 35.03 -2.79 30.12
N GLU A 523 34.29 -1.79 30.60
CA GLU A 523 34.79 -0.83 31.59
C GLU A 523 35.06 -1.49 32.95
N LEU A 524 34.24 -2.47 33.34
CA LEU A 524 34.47 -3.31 34.52
C LEU A 524 35.73 -4.18 34.33
N ALA A 525 35.85 -4.89 33.22
CA ALA A 525 37.01 -5.72 32.88
C ALA A 525 38.33 -4.91 32.94
N ARG A 526 38.33 -3.65 32.51
CA ARG A 526 39.51 -2.76 32.61
C ARG A 526 39.95 -2.43 34.04
N ARG A 527 39.05 -2.55 35.02
CA ARG A 527 39.31 -2.22 36.44
C ARG A 527 39.68 -3.45 37.26
N LEU A 528 39.48 -4.65 36.72
CA LEU A 528 39.73 -5.90 37.41
C LEU A 528 41.15 -6.41 37.12
N PRO A 529 41.83 -6.99 38.12
CA PRO A 529 43.15 -7.61 37.94
C PRO A 529 43.09 -8.94 37.17
N ASP A 530 41.96 -9.64 37.22
CA ASP A 530 41.67 -10.85 36.43
C ASP A 530 40.34 -10.68 35.67
N PRO A 531 40.36 -10.23 34.40
CA PRO A 531 39.16 -9.92 33.64
C PRO A 531 38.59 -11.10 32.84
N ALA A 532 39.10 -12.33 33.01
CA ALA A 532 38.77 -13.46 32.14
C ALA A 532 37.25 -13.71 32.03
N GLN A 533 36.54 -13.75 33.16
CA GLN A 533 35.09 -13.97 33.18
C GLN A 533 34.31 -12.84 32.47
N GLU A 534 34.73 -11.59 32.66
CA GLU A 534 34.05 -10.44 32.04
C GLU A 534 34.33 -10.34 30.54
N LEU A 535 35.52 -10.76 30.10
CA LEU A 535 35.84 -10.87 28.68
C LEU A 535 35.04 -11.99 28.00
N GLU A 536 34.82 -13.13 28.67
CA GLU A 536 33.90 -14.18 28.19
C GLU A 536 32.44 -13.68 28.12
N ASN A 537 32.01 -12.89 29.10
CA ASN A 537 30.70 -12.25 29.09
C ASN A 537 30.57 -11.29 27.89
N VAL A 538 31.59 -10.44 27.64
CA VAL A 538 31.64 -9.53 26.49
C VAL A 538 31.57 -10.30 25.16
N LEU A 539 32.31 -11.41 25.03
CA LEU A 539 32.26 -12.27 23.85
C LEU A 539 30.85 -12.81 23.61
N THR A 540 30.23 -13.39 24.64
CA THR A 540 28.89 -13.95 24.57
C THR A 540 27.87 -12.88 24.19
N MET A 541 27.95 -11.70 24.80
CA MET A 541 27.08 -10.57 24.49
C MET A 541 27.29 -10.03 23.06
N ALA A 542 28.54 -9.95 22.60
CA ALA A 542 28.84 -9.51 21.24
C ALA A 542 28.34 -10.51 20.18
N GLU A 543 28.48 -11.81 20.44
CA GLU A 543 27.97 -12.88 19.57
C GLU A 543 26.43 -12.87 19.53
N HIS A 544 25.76 -12.72 20.67
CA HIS A 544 24.30 -12.57 20.73
C HIS A 544 23.82 -11.30 20.01
N ALA A 545 24.44 -10.14 20.27
CA ALA A 545 24.07 -8.89 19.60
C ALA A 545 24.27 -8.96 18.08
N HIS A 546 25.32 -9.66 17.63
CA HIS A 546 25.56 -9.90 16.21
C HIS A 546 24.54 -10.87 15.60
N HIS A 547 24.06 -11.84 16.36
CA HIS A 547 22.97 -12.73 15.95
C HIS A 547 21.65 -11.97 15.82
N ASP A 548 21.31 -11.16 16.83
CA ASP A 548 20.11 -10.33 16.85
C ASP A 548 20.11 -9.34 15.69
N LEU A 549 21.24 -8.68 15.41
CA LEU A 549 21.39 -7.81 14.24
C LEU A 549 21.04 -8.54 12.94
N ARG A 550 21.54 -9.77 12.74
CA ARG A 550 21.25 -10.57 11.53
C ARG A 550 19.79 -11.00 11.43
N SER A 551 19.12 -11.21 12.56
CA SER A 551 17.69 -11.51 12.59
C SER A 551 16.84 -10.29 12.17
N VAL A 552 17.21 -9.10 12.63
CA VAL A 552 16.52 -7.83 12.32
C VAL A 552 16.73 -7.40 10.86
N THR A 553 17.94 -7.59 10.33
CA THR A 553 18.25 -7.25 8.93
C THR A 553 17.72 -8.26 7.92
N GLY A 554 17.20 -9.41 8.36
CA GLY A 554 16.82 -10.50 7.46
C GLY A 554 18.00 -11.10 6.70
N GLU A 555 19.25 -10.75 7.07
CA GLU A 555 20.47 -11.39 6.57
C GLU A 555 20.67 -12.80 7.13
N GLN A 556 19.85 -13.17 8.11
CA GLN A 556 19.46 -14.55 8.28
C GLN A 556 18.76 -14.99 6.98
N ARG A 557 19.58 -15.33 5.97
CA ARG A 557 19.23 -16.42 5.08
C ARG A 557 18.67 -17.47 6.01
N GLU A 558 17.41 -17.84 5.81
CA GLU A 558 16.96 -19.17 6.19
C GLU A 558 17.99 -20.10 5.57
N LEU A 559 19.04 -20.40 6.36
CA LEU A 559 20.02 -21.39 5.99
C LEU A 559 19.14 -22.62 5.91
N SER A 560 19.02 -23.16 4.70
CA SER A 560 18.31 -24.41 4.54
C SER A 560 18.86 -25.37 5.58
N PHE A 561 18.01 -26.22 6.13
CA PHE A 561 18.40 -27.17 7.16
C PHE A 561 19.65 -27.97 6.75
N ALA A 562 19.79 -28.22 5.44
CA ALA A 562 20.97 -28.83 4.84
C ALA A 562 22.26 -28.01 5.03
N ALA A 563 22.22 -26.69 4.84
CA ALA A 563 23.36 -25.80 5.07
C ALA A 563 23.73 -25.72 6.56
N GLU A 564 22.74 -25.69 7.46
CA GLU A 564 22.97 -25.72 8.92
C GLU A 564 23.59 -27.07 9.35
N ALA A 565 23.12 -28.20 8.82
CA ALA A 565 23.68 -29.53 9.07
C ALA A 565 25.13 -29.68 8.57
N GLU A 566 25.44 -29.11 7.41
CA GLU A 566 26.80 -29.10 6.89
C GLU A 566 27.73 -28.18 7.70
N SER A 567 27.23 -27.04 8.20
CA SER A 567 27.94 -26.17 9.14
C SER A 567 28.24 -26.91 10.44
N ALA A 568 27.23 -27.55 11.03
CA ALA A 568 27.36 -28.37 12.23
C ALA A 568 28.43 -29.46 12.08
N ARG A 569 28.47 -30.15 10.94
CA ARG A 569 29.50 -31.14 10.60
C ARG A 569 30.92 -30.55 10.67
N LYS A 570 31.12 -29.37 10.09
CA LYS A 570 32.42 -28.68 10.08
C LYS A 570 32.84 -28.24 11.49
N VAL A 571 31.92 -27.72 12.28
CA VAL A 571 32.20 -27.29 13.67
C VAL A 571 32.57 -28.49 14.54
N LEU A 572 31.82 -29.59 14.46
CA LEU A 572 32.12 -30.83 15.19
C LEU A 572 33.48 -31.42 14.78
N ALA A 573 33.79 -31.45 13.47
CA ALA A 573 35.08 -31.92 12.97
C ALA A 573 36.24 -31.05 13.47
N ALA A 574 36.07 -29.72 13.51
CA ALA A 574 37.07 -28.80 14.05
C ALA A 574 37.33 -29.01 15.56
N ALA A 575 36.33 -29.52 16.29
CA ALA A 575 36.44 -29.89 17.69
C ALA A 575 36.95 -31.33 17.92
N GLY A 576 37.34 -32.05 16.85
CA GLY A 576 37.85 -33.43 16.93
C GLY A 576 36.78 -34.51 17.05
N VAL A 577 35.52 -34.19 16.75
CA VAL A 577 34.39 -35.15 16.76
C VAL A 577 34.08 -35.60 15.34
N GLU A 578 34.07 -36.91 15.09
CA GLU A 578 33.71 -37.48 13.78
C GLU A 578 32.20 -37.32 13.53
N ALA A 579 31.83 -36.44 12.59
CA ALA A 579 30.44 -36.09 12.33
C ALA A 579 29.92 -36.70 11.02
N THR A 580 28.89 -37.54 11.12
CA THR A 580 28.17 -38.11 9.96
C THR A 580 26.81 -37.43 9.79
N VAL A 581 26.51 -36.92 8.60
CA VAL A 581 25.22 -36.26 8.28
C VAL A 581 24.46 -37.07 7.22
N ARG A 582 23.20 -37.41 7.49
CA ARG A 582 22.29 -38.14 6.57
C ARG A 582 20.93 -37.47 6.49
N LEU A 583 20.70 -36.71 5.43
CA LEU A 583 19.45 -35.96 5.25
C LEU A 583 18.51 -36.71 4.29
N ALA A 584 17.42 -37.28 4.82
CA ALA A 584 16.40 -37.97 4.03
C ALA A 584 15.01 -37.34 4.25
N HIS A 585 14.75 -36.18 3.62
CA HIS A 585 13.47 -35.47 3.67
C HIS A 585 13.17 -34.72 2.36
N PRO A 586 11.89 -34.60 1.92
CA PRO A 586 11.50 -33.92 0.69
C PRO A 586 11.24 -32.42 0.94
N GLY A 587 12.28 -31.65 1.27
CA GLY A 587 12.13 -30.23 1.63
C GLY A 587 11.39 -30.02 2.95
N LEU A 588 11.44 -28.80 3.51
CA LEU A 588 10.79 -28.46 4.79
C LEU A 588 9.96 -27.19 4.60
N PRO A 589 8.77 -27.09 5.21
CA PRO A 589 8.10 -25.80 5.37
C PRO A 589 9.00 -24.82 6.16
N ALA A 590 9.02 -23.54 5.80
CA ALA A 590 9.93 -22.54 6.38
C ALA A 590 9.88 -22.46 7.92
N GLU A 591 8.68 -22.56 8.50
CA GLU A 591 8.49 -22.57 9.96
C GLU A 591 9.11 -23.80 10.62
N VAL A 592 8.93 -24.99 10.01
CA VAL A 592 9.50 -26.26 10.50
C VAL A 592 11.01 -26.28 10.31
N GLU A 593 11.50 -25.78 9.18
CA GLU A 593 12.92 -25.65 8.85
C GLU A 593 13.65 -24.76 9.86
N THR A 594 13.04 -23.64 10.23
CA THR A 594 13.57 -22.70 11.23
C THR A 594 13.69 -23.36 12.59
N VAL A 595 12.64 -24.04 13.05
CA VAL A 595 12.65 -24.68 14.38
C VAL A 595 13.60 -25.88 14.42
N LEU A 596 13.63 -26.74 13.39
CA LEU A 596 14.57 -27.87 13.33
C LEU A 596 16.02 -27.41 13.25
N SER A 597 16.32 -26.32 12.52
CA SER A 597 17.65 -25.72 12.48
C SER A 597 18.08 -25.20 13.85
N ALA A 598 17.16 -24.59 14.62
CA ALA A 598 17.42 -24.17 15.99
C ALA A 598 17.67 -25.37 16.93
N VAL A 599 16.90 -26.45 16.79
CA VAL A 599 17.11 -27.69 17.54
C VAL A 599 18.46 -28.32 17.25
N LEU A 600 18.86 -28.38 15.97
CA LEU A 600 20.16 -28.88 15.56
C LEU A 600 21.31 -28.07 16.16
N ARG A 601 21.22 -26.74 16.12
CA ARG A 601 22.25 -25.83 16.68
C ARG A 601 22.44 -26.04 18.18
N GLU A 602 21.34 -26.14 18.91
CA GLU A 602 21.37 -26.41 20.35
C GLU A 602 21.92 -27.81 20.65
N ALA A 603 21.53 -28.82 19.86
CA ALA A 603 22.04 -30.18 20.01
C ALA A 603 23.57 -30.23 19.81
N VAL A 604 24.08 -29.58 18.77
CA VAL A 604 25.53 -29.50 18.49
C VAL A 604 26.26 -28.73 19.59
N THR A 605 25.68 -27.63 20.07
CA THR A 605 26.25 -26.86 21.20
C THR A 605 26.32 -27.72 22.46
N ASN A 606 25.29 -28.52 22.73
CA ASN A 606 25.29 -29.45 23.87
C ASN A 606 26.34 -30.55 23.72
N VAL A 607 26.55 -31.09 22.51
CA VAL A 607 27.63 -32.04 22.25
C VAL A 607 28.99 -31.40 22.59
N LEU A 608 29.24 -30.17 22.15
CA LEU A 608 30.52 -29.49 22.35
C LEU A 608 30.76 -29.04 23.80
N ARG A 609 29.70 -28.61 24.51
CA ARG A 609 29.83 -28.09 25.89
C ARG A 609 29.74 -29.17 26.97
N HIS A 610 29.01 -30.25 26.72
CA HIS A 610 28.58 -31.17 27.78
C HIS A 610 28.88 -32.64 27.49
N SER A 611 29.62 -32.95 26.42
CA SER A 611 30.00 -34.32 26.11
C SER A 611 31.50 -34.45 25.81
N SER A 612 32.06 -35.62 26.07
CA SER A 612 33.37 -36.05 25.61
C SER A 612 33.24 -36.97 24.38
N ALA A 613 32.31 -36.63 23.47
CA ALA A 613 31.99 -37.44 22.31
C ALA A 613 33.15 -37.50 21.31
N ARG A 614 33.36 -38.68 20.71
CA ARG A 614 34.28 -38.90 19.60
C ARG A 614 33.55 -39.04 18.28
N ALA A 615 32.26 -39.41 18.31
CA ALA A 615 31.43 -39.54 17.14
C ALA A 615 30.04 -38.92 17.34
N CYS A 616 29.53 -38.26 16.30
CA CYS A 616 28.19 -37.66 16.26
C CYS A 616 27.49 -37.99 14.94
N VAL A 617 26.23 -38.42 15.02
CA VAL A 617 25.39 -38.75 13.86
C VAL A 617 24.18 -37.83 13.85
N ILE A 618 24.03 -37.07 12.76
CA ILE A 618 22.89 -36.20 12.49
C ILE A 618 22.10 -36.84 11.35
N SER A 619 20.83 -37.16 11.58
CA SER A 619 19.97 -37.73 10.54
C SER A 619 18.58 -37.12 10.54
N THR A 620 17.97 -37.10 9.36
CA THR A 620 16.55 -36.80 9.21
C THR A 620 15.81 -37.93 8.52
N SER A 621 14.53 -38.06 8.82
CA SER A 621 13.61 -38.99 8.16
C SER A 621 12.28 -38.32 7.92
N ALA A 622 11.66 -38.55 6.77
CA ALA A 622 10.29 -38.15 6.50
C ALA A 622 9.39 -39.38 6.30
N GLY A 623 8.21 -39.38 6.91
CA GLY A 623 7.23 -40.48 6.85
C GLY A 623 5.95 -40.10 7.58
N ASP A 624 4.81 -40.65 7.15
CA ASP A 624 3.50 -40.44 7.79
C ASP A 624 3.08 -38.97 7.97
N GLY A 625 3.51 -38.09 7.04
CA GLY A 625 3.22 -36.65 7.12
C GLY A 625 4.03 -35.90 8.18
N GLU A 626 4.99 -36.55 8.84
CA GLU A 626 5.93 -35.94 9.78
C GLU A 626 7.36 -35.95 9.23
N VAL A 627 8.17 -35.02 9.72
CA VAL A 627 9.63 -35.03 9.61
C VAL A 627 10.25 -35.19 10.98
N GLY A 628 11.24 -36.07 11.08
CA GLY A 628 12.04 -36.29 12.28
C GLY A 628 13.49 -35.87 12.07
N LEU A 629 14.05 -35.13 13.03
CA LEU A 629 15.48 -34.87 13.20
C LEU A 629 15.98 -35.70 14.38
N ARG A 630 17.06 -36.46 14.16
CA ARG A 630 17.74 -37.24 15.18
C ARG A 630 19.21 -36.85 15.27
N VAL A 631 19.68 -36.53 16.47
CA VAL A 631 21.09 -36.24 16.76
C VAL A 631 21.58 -37.21 17.81
N ARG A 632 22.63 -37.98 17.51
CA ARG A 632 23.21 -38.99 18.42
C ARG A 632 24.69 -38.74 18.65
N ASN A 633 25.17 -38.83 19.89
CA ASN A 633 26.60 -38.76 20.22
C ASN A 633 27.00 -39.81 21.27
N ASP A 634 28.27 -40.25 21.24
CA ASP A 634 28.80 -41.40 21.99
C ASP A 634 29.47 -41.07 23.34
N GLY A 635 29.52 -39.79 23.74
CA GLY A 635 30.30 -39.34 24.91
C GLY A 635 29.52 -38.53 25.95
N ALA A 636 28.20 -38.72 26.06
CA ALA A 636 27.41 -38.04 27.10
C ALA A 636 27.53 -38.77 28.45
N ALA A 637 27.78 -38.02 29.53
CA ALA A 637 27.73 -38.57 30.88
C ALA A 637 26.30 -39.05 31.20
N THR A 638 26.13 -40.31 31.58
CA THR A 638 24.87 -40.97 31.95
C THR A 638 24.29 -40.48 33.28
N THR A 639 24.19 -39.15 33.44
CA THR A 639 23.45 -38.55 34.56
C THR A 639 22.10 -38.07 34.05
N ALA A 640 21.04 -38.50 34.72
CA ALA A 640 19.65 -38.21 34.37
C ALA A 640 19.44 -36.72 34.06
N PRO A 641 18.56 -36.37 33.10
CA PRO A 641 18.37 -35.00 32.68
C PRO A 641 17.93 -34.14 33.87
N ARG A 642 18.73 -33.11 34.21
CA ARG A 642 18.23 -32.03 35.07
C ARG A 642 17.06 -31.39 34.33
N ARG A 643 15.85 -31.53 34.87
CA ARG A 643 14.68 -30.79 34.39
C ARG A 643 15.03 -29.30 34.40
N GLY A 644 15.13 -28.68 33.22
CA GLY A 644 15.27 -27.22 33.07
C GLY A 644 16.63 -26.66 32.64
N SER A 645 17.44 -27.34 31.82
CA SER A 645 18.40 -26.57 31.01
C SER A 645 17.60 -25.66 30.06
N SER A 646 17.83 -24.34 30.15
CA SER A 646 16.97 -23.31 29.54
C SER A 646 16.83 -23.44 28.02
N GLY A 647 17.82 -24.00 27.33
CA GLY A 647 17.84 -24.19 25.87
C GLY A 647 16.84 -25.21 25.36
N LEU A 648 16.86 -26.45 25.88
CA LEU A 648 15.98 -27.53 25.40
C LEU A 648 14.51 -27.35 25.82
N GLY A 649 14.26 -26.71 26.97
CA GLY A 649 12.89 -26.41 27.43
C GLY A 649 12.14 -25.43 26.52
N ASN A 650 12.84 -24.37 26.07
CA ASN A 650 12.26 -23.40 25.13
C ASN A 650 11.99 -24.03 23.76
N LEU A 651 12.92 -24.85 23.27
CA LEU A 651 12.75 -25.58 22.00
C LEU A 651 11.63 -26.63 22.05
N THR A 652 11.43 -27.31 23.18
CA THR A 652 10.30 -28.23 23.39
C THR A 652 8.97 -27.47 23.22
N THR A 653 8.88 -26.27 23.80
CA THR A 653 7.68 -25.42 23.73
C THR A 653 7.42 -24.94 22.29
N ARG A 654 8.47 -24.51 21.58
CA ARG A 654 8.39 -24.08 20.17
C ARG A 654 8.06 -25.23 19.20
N LEU A 655 8.54 -26.44 19.46
CA LEU A 655 8.16 -27.61 18.64
C LEU A 655 6.69 -27.97 18.89
N ALA A 656 6.23 -27.91 20.14
CA ALA A 656 4.85 -28.22 20.52
C ALA A 656 3.82 -27.26 19.89
N THR A 657 4.15 -25.96 19.74
CA THR A 657 3.28 -25.00 19.03
C THR A 657 3.06 -25.33 17.55
N LEU A 658 3.97 -26.11 16.95
CA LEU A 658 3.83 -26.63 15.58
C LEU A 658 3.18 -28.01 15.53
N GLY A 659 2.65 -28.53 16.65
CA GLY A 659 2.16 -29.91 16.74
C GLY A 659 3.26 -30.97 16.81
N GLY A 660 4.51 -30.56 17.02
CA GLY A 660 5.67 -31.43 17.12
C GLY A 660 6.00 -31.91 18.54
N ARG A 661 6.99 -32.79 18.66
CA ARG A 661 7.50 -33.32 19.95
C ARG A 661 9.02 -33.44 19.96
N LEU A 662 9.64 -33.11 21.09
CA LEU A 662 11.07 -33.27 21.35
C LEU A 662 11.26 -34.31 22.46
N THR A 663 12.06 -35.33 22.21
CA THR A 663 12.43 -36.34 23.21
C THR A 663 13.94 -36.50 23.28
N THR A 664 14.43 -36.84 24.47
CA THR A 664 15.84 -37.14 24.71
C THR A 664 15.93 -38.48 25.41
N GLY A 665 16.89 -39.32 25.02
CA GLY A 665 17.12 -40.63 25.62
C GLY A 665 18.59 -41.02 25.56
N ALA A 666 18.93 -42.08 26.28
CA ALA A 666 20.22 -42.73 26.18
C ALA A 666 19.99 -44.20 25.81
N GLU A 667 20.60 -44.66 24.73
CA GLU A 667 20.44 -46.03 24.22
C GLU A 667 21.78 -46.57 23.71
N GLY A 668 22.20 -47.72 24.22
CA GLY A 668 23.41 -48.41 23.75
C GLY A 668 24.71 -47.61 23.95
N GLY A 669 24.79 -46.76 24.98
CA GLY A 669 25.95 -45.89 25.22
C GLY A 669 25.96 -44.59 24.42
N TRP A 670 24.91 -44.34 23.61
CA TRP A 670 24.74 -43.09 22.87
C TRP A 670 23.65 -42.25 23.52
N PHE A 671 23.89 -40.95 23.64
CA PHE A 671 22.82 -40.00 23.88
C PHE A 671 22.13 -39.67 22.57
N GLN A 672 20.81 -39.56 22.60
CA GLN A 672 19.96 -39.27 21.45
C GLN A 672 18.98 -38.15 21.78
N LEU A 673 18.88 -37.20 20.86
CA LEU A 673 17.82 -36.23 20.76
C LEU A 673 16.98 -36.54 19.51
N ASP A 674 15.66 -36.64 19.66
CA ASP A 674 14.70 -36.91 18.58
C ASP A 674 13.64 -35.80 18.58
N ALA A 675 13.57 -35.02 17.50
CA ALA A 675 12.63 -33.94 17.31
C ALA A 675 11.74 -34.24 16.11
N ARG A 676 10.42 -34.20 16.28
CA ARG A 676 9.45 -34.48 15.21
C ARG A 676 8.47 -33.34 15.02
N ALA A 677 8.14 -33.03 13.77
CA ALA A 677 7.20 -31.98 13.40
C ALA A 677 6.37 -32.39 12.16
N PRO A 678 5.12 -31.93 12.02
CA PRO A 678 4.30 -32.20 10.83
C PRO A 678 4.81 -31.43 9.60
N LEU A 679 4.65 -32.02 8.41
CA LEU A 679 4.99 -31.41 7.12
C LEU A 679 3.91 -30.43 6.61
N ASP A 680 2.72 -30.45 7.21
CA ASP A 680 1.64 -29.48 6.97
C ASP A 680 1.06 -28.97 8.31
N PRO A 681 1.65 -27.92 8.91
CA PRO A 681 1.15 -27.36 10.17
C PRO A 681 -0.20 -26.62 10.02
N ALA A 682 -0.67 -26.33 8.78
CA ALA A 682 -1.89 -25.57 8.54
C ALA A 682 -3.19 -26.40 8.68
N GLY A 683 -3.09 -27.73 8.74
CA GLY A 683 -4.24 -28.64 8.89
C GLY A 683 -4.93 -28.64 10.26
N LEU A 684 -4.34 -28.02 11.29
CA LEU A 684 -4.85 -28.02 12.67
C LEU A 684 -5.65 -26.77 13.07
N GLY A 685 -5.83 -25.80 12.16
CA GLY A 685 -6.55 -24.55 12.41
C GLY A 685 -8.04 -24.53 12.04
N GLY A 686 -8.60 -25.66 11.57
CA GLY A 686 -9.96 -25.72 11.00
C GLY A 686 -11.12 -25.78 12.01
N ASP A 687 -10.91 -26.33 13.22
CA ASP A 687 -12.01 -26.70 14.13
C ASP A 687 -11.81 -26.20 15.58
N ALA A 688 -11.54 -24.91 15.76
CA ALA A 688 -11.51 -24.28 17.10
C ALA A 688 -12.66 -23.28 17.33
N HIS A 689 -13.86 -23.62 16.86
CA HIS A 689 -15.13 -23.05 17.33
C HIS A 689 -16.00 -24.17 17.91
N GLY A 690 -15.66 -24.59 19.13
CA GLY A 690 -16.41 -25.57 19.91
C GLY A 690 -16.24 -25.30 21.40
N VAL A 691 -16.91 -24.26 21.90
CA VAL A 691 -17.08 -24.06 23.34
C VAL A 691 -18.19 -24.99 23.84
N GLY A 692 -17.86 -25.90 24.75
CA GLY A 692 -18.77 -26.73 25.55
C GLY A 692 -18.03 -27.98 26.03
N ALA A 693 -17.99 -28.39 27.30
CA ALA A 693 -18.70 -27.98 28.49
C ALA A 693 -17.82 -28.26 29.72
N VAL A 694 -17.97 -27.43 30.75
CA VAL A 694 -17.48 -27.71 32.10
C VAL A 694 -18.33 -28.84 32.70
N ALA A 695 -17.70 -29.95 33.09
CA ALA A 695 -18.28 -30.93 34.00
C ALA A 695 -17.33 -31.11 35.20
N ARG A 696 -17.88 -30.78 36.37
CA ARG A 696 -17.34 -31.02 37.71
C ARG A 696 -17.03 -32.52 37.91
N VAL A 697 -15.92 -32.84 38.58
CA VAL A 697 -15.84 -33.36 39.96
C VAL A 697 -14.52 -32.89 40.55
#